data_AF-A0A940KYT7-F1
#
_entry.id   AF-A0A940KYT7-F1
#
_cell.length_a   1.000
_cell.length_b   1.000
_cell.length_c   1.000
_cell.angle_alpha   90.00
_cell.angle_beta   90.00
_cell.angle_gamma   90.00
#
_symmetry.space_group_name_H-M   'P 1'
#
loop_
_entity.id
_entity.type
_entity.pdbx_description
1 polymer ?
#
loop_
_entity_poly.entity_id
_entity_poly.type
_entity_poly.pdbx_seq_one_letter_code
_entity_poly.pdbx_strand_id
1 'polypeptide(L)'
;MRLALARSLAGAGTLIALALMPSPALAQYATGGSGLYRGNIVWFSWGSNGQAIPAAGTTVTNNYSIAGRPLSVQCSIGSISGAIYSYRPGQFSGDGLDDLYNIGGGGGANALIIGVATSAQLATFNFTCSATLDGQPFALGGLVFADAETNGSNEYIRATIPAGSTLRAIERYRAGCTGRYQVTADAAGTTYTTSSPDNYCVGGAGPMMVGFIDGATSGTVGILGGGVTAVALGVMMDGADYGDAPAGYGEAVHLLQSSWSGGTVAPNTTQDIFAANFTLGTLRMPAVRLGDLVDADIANQPSANAGADDTTGLADEDGLVPGSVLLVPGATTAQATVRAVNATASPVTLAGWIDVDRNGSFDAAERAQITVPANTTTPTPFTLNWSGLPPIAGGASTFARFRIATQAADVAAPAGLARDGEVEDHRVPIAAQITVTKVPTALDDTPFAFTTTAAAPNDAFTLSSGTTLTRTFYAGAGTVAIEEGGNAGWALIDITCSNTSGAATFTYIGATANPSSGFERGDDTANVTVGFGDQVTCTYTNAPTALPTLAKFFNTDPPSDPAPQPPVIPRSGAALLTFVISNRAPSASAQNNLAFTDTLPPGLVLANGSAPPSALVGANTCGGTVTAQAGTNAITLAGGNAAAGTDCSFTVRVGSAP
;
A
#
# COMPACT_ATOMS: atom_id res chain seq x y z
N MET A 1 42.99 5.56 -35.06
CA MET A 1 43.71 6.12 -36.22
C MET A 1 43.67 7.64 -36.10
N ARG A 2 44.82 8.24 -35.71
CA ARG A 2 45.25 9.66 -35.80
C ARG A 2 44.45 10.71 -35.00
N LEU A 3 45.03 11.70 -34.32
CA LEU A 3 46.41 12.02 -33.89
C LEU A 3 46.29 13.24 -32.95
N ALA A 4 47.12 13.32 -31.91
CA ALA A 4 47.26 14.49 -31.03
C ALA A 4 47.85 15.71 -31.76
N LEU A 5 47.57 16.92 -31.27
CA LEU A 5 48.57 17.99 -31.22
C LEU A 5 48.20 19.08 -30.18
N ALA A 6 48.94 19.10 -29.08
CA ALA A 6 49.09 20.27 -28.23
C ALA A 6 50.05 21.26 -28.92
N ARG A 7 49.68 22.55 -28.96
CA ARG A 7 50.62 23.65 -29.17
C ARG A 7 50.23 24.85 -28.31
N SER A 8 51.20 25.24 -27.52
CA SER A 8 51.30 26.44 -26.70
C SER A 8 51.29 27.72 -27.56
N LEU A 9 50.51 28.71 -27.13
CA LEU A 9 50.82 30.12 -27.38
C LEU A 9 50.69 30.88 -26.05
N ALA A 10 51.84 31.34 -25.54
CA ALA A 10 51.92 32.39 -24.55
C ALA A 10 51.61 33.72 -25.23
N GLY A 11 50.70 34.51 -24.67
CA GLY A 11 50.35 35.84 -25.18
C GLY A 11 49.61 36.67 -24.14
N ALA A 12 50.33 37.65 -23.57
CA ALA A 12 49.86 38.85 -22.88
C ALA A 12 48.64 38.70 -21.94
N GLY A 13 48.92 38.49 -20.66
CA GLY A 13 47.95 38.61 -19.58
C GLY A 13 47.42 40.04 -19.47
N THR A 14 46.24 40.27 -20.06
CA THR A 14 45.37 41.37 -19.67
C THR A 14 44.56 40.83 -18.49
N LEU A 15 44.86 41.28 -17.26
CA LEU A 15 43.96 41.05 -16.13
C LEU A 15 42.64 41.76 -16.45
N ILE A 16 41.71 41.05 -17.07
CA ILE A 16 40.30 41.39 -16.98
C ILE A 16 39.96 41.12 -15.52
N ALA A 17 39.85 42.20 -14.73
CA ALA A 17 39.16 42.14 -13.46
C ALA A 17 37.75 41.62 -13.78
N LEU A 18 37.55 40.32 -13.55
CA LEU A 18 36.24 39.72 -13.54
C LEU A 18 35.54 40.41 -12.37
N ALA A 19 34.80 41.48 -12.65
CA ALA A 19 33.92 42.09 -11.69
C ALA A 19 33.02 40.96 -11.19
N LEU A 20 33.26 40.53 -9.95
CA LEU A 20 32.33 39.70 -9.19
C LEU A 20 31.02 40.49 -9.20
N MET A 21 30.11 40.13 -10.12
CA MET A 21 28.77 40.67 -10.09
C MET A 21 28.20 40.30 -8.72
N PRO A 22 27.64 41.25 -7.95
CA PRO A 22 27.03 40.93 -6.68
C PRO A 22 25.98 39.83 -6.90
N SER A 23 26.01 38.80 -6.06
CA SER A 23 24.97 37.77 -6.08
C SER A 23 23.61 38.47 -5.93
N PRO A 24 22.62 38.18 -6.80
CA PRO A 24 21.32 38.82 -6.69
C PRO A 24 20.68 38.47 -5.35
N ALA A 25 19.85 39.37 -4.83
CA ALA A 25 18.98 39.08 -3.71
C ALA A 25 18.08 37.88 -4.07
N LEU A 26 18.05 36.87 -3.21
CA LEU A 26 17.34 35.60 -3.40
C LEU A 26 16.77 35.13 -2.06
N ALA A 27 15.70 34.34 -2.10
CA ALA A 27 15.25 33.58 -0.95
C ALA A 27 15.51 32.09 -1.15
N GLN A 28 15.75 31.41 -0.05
CA GLN A 28 16.14 30.00 -0.07
C GLN A 28 15.90 29.36 1.29
N TYR A 29 15.58 28.06 1.26
CA TYR A 29 15.65 27.21 2.44
C TYR A 29 17.10 27.01 2.86
N ALA A 30 17.33 26.81 4.15
CA ALA A 30 18.64 26.38 4.64
C ALA A 30 18.85 24.89 4.28
N THR A 31 20.02 24.56 3.75
CA THR A 31 20.35 23.16 3.37
C THR A 31 21.15 22.44 4.46
N GLY A 32 21.57 23.15 5.51
CA GLY A 32 22.38 22.65 6.61
C GLY A 32 22.01 23.31 7.94
N GLY A 33 22.64 22.85 9.02
CA GLY A 33 22.35 23.29 10.39
C GLY A 33 21.43 22.36 11.15
N SER A 34 21.13 22.70 12.41
CA SER A 34 20.36 21.88 13.35
C SER A 34 18.91 22.35 13.57
N GLY A 35 18.47 23.38 12.84
CA GLY A 35 17.11 23.91 12.90
C GLY A 35 16.07 22.88 12.49
N LEU A 36 14.95 22.86 13.23
CA LEU A 36 13.80 21.98 13.05
C LEU A 36 13.00 22.37 11.82
N TYR A 37 12.86 23.66 11.54
CA TYR A 37 11.97 24.18 10.49
C TYR A 37 12.72 24.54 9.19
N ARG A 38 13.84 23.86 8.89
CA ARG A 38 14.64 24.11 7.68
C ARG A 38 13.88 23.89 6.38
N GLY A 39 12.91 22.96 6.39
CA GLY A 39 12.00 22.71 5.26
C GLY A 39 10.81 23.68 5.17
N ASN A 40 10.57 24.49 6.20
CA ASN A 40 9.39 25.36 6.26
C ASN A 40 9.73 26.86 6.19
N ILE A 41 10.92 27.26 6.63
CA ILE A 41 11.30 28.68 6.65
C ILE A 41 12.08 29.03 5.40
N VAL A 42 11.49 29.92 4.60
CA VAL A 42 12.15 30.55 3.47
C VAL A 42 12.81 31.84 3.95
N TRP A 43 14.13 31.89 3.89
CA TRP A 43 14.91 33.06 4.32
C TRP A 43 15.25 33.99 3.16
N PHE A 44 15.22 35.30 3.36
CA PHE A 44 15.47 36.30 2.32
C PHE A 44 16.85 36.93 2.45
N SER A 45 17.60 36.91 1.35
CA SER A 45 18.81 37.70 1.18
C SER A 45 18.49 39.07 0.60
N TRP A 46 19.16 40.09 1.10
CA TRP A 46 18.95 41.49 0.73
C TRP A 46 20.11 42.08 -0.10
N GLY A 47 21.06 41.23 -0.49
CA GLY A 47 22.28 41.60 -1.20
C GLY A 47 23.49 40.79 -0.75
N SER A 48 24.66 41.19 -1.24
CA SER A 48 25.94 40.62 -0.80
C SER A 48 26.27 41.02 0.64
N ASN A 49 27.04 40.21 1.36
CA ASN A 49 27.40 40.51 2.74
C ASN A 49 28.12 41.87 2.87
N GLY A 50 27.66 42.74 3.77
CA GLY A 50 28.14 44.10 3.96
C GLY A 50 27.56 45.13 2.98
N GLN A 51 26.70 44.72 2.03
CA GLN A 51 26.09 45.63 1.06
C GLN A 51 25.04 46.52 1.75
N ALA A 52 25.16 47.83 1.59
CA ALA A 52 24.16 48.78 2.07
C ALA A 52 22.79 48.54 1.40
N ILE A 53 21.73 48.54 2.20
CA ILE A 53 20.35 48.47 1.70
C ILE A 53 19.88 49.91 1.43
N PRO A 54 19.35 50.22 0.24
CA PRO A 54 18.96 51.58 -0.11
C PRO A 54 17.88 52.13 0.83
N ALA A 55 17.98 53.41 1.23
CA ALA A 55 16.99 54.07 2.09
C ALA A 55 15.58 54.10 1.48
N ALA A 56 15.46 54.03 0.15
CA ALA A 56 14.19 53.91 -0.56
C ALA A 56 13.50 52.54 -0.34
N GLY A 57 14.20 51.56 0.23
CA GLY A 57 13.75 50.18 0.34
C GLY A 57 14.25 49.29 -0.80
N THR A 58 13.92 48.00 -0.69
CA THR A 58 14.21 46.98 -1.70
C THR A 58 13.15 45.89 -1.65
N THR A 59 12.93 45.23 -2.79
CA THR A 59 11.96 44.15 -2.94
C THR A 59 12.64 42.95 -3.57
N VAL A 60 12.41 41.78 -2.99
CA VAL A 60 12.91 40.50 -3.45
C VAL A 60 11.72 39.63 -3.81
N THR A 61 11.73 39.07 -5.02
CA THR A 61 10.69 38.14 -5.49
C THR A 61 11.34 36.81 -5.83
N ASN A 62 10.79 35.74 -5.29
CA ASN A 62 11.24 34.38 -5.56
C ASN A 62 10.11 33.56 -6.12
N ASN A 63 10.42 32.80 -7.17
CA ASN A 63 9.48 31.90 -7.80
C ASN A 63 9.88 30.46 -7.47
N TYR A 64 9.00 29.77 -6.76
CA TYR A 64 9.04 28.34 -6.54
C TYR A 64 8.06 27.66 -7.50
N SER A 65 8.19 26.35 -7.68
CA SER A 65 7.21 25.55 -8.41
C SER A 65 6.50 24.64 -7.42
N ILE A 66 5.17 24.72 -7.37
CA ILE A 66 4.30 23.78 -6.64
C ILE A 66 3.39 23.13 -7.68
N ALA A 67 3.52 21.83 -7.89
CA ALA A 67 2.82 21.10 -8.96
C ALA A 67 2.88 21.77 -10.34
N GLY A 68 4.08 22.15 -10.76
CA GLY A 68 4.32 22.86 -12.03
C GLY A 68 3.74 24.28 -12.09
N ARG A 69 3.12 24.78 -11.02
CA ARG A 69 2.58 26.15 -10.92
C ARG A 69 3.57 27.07 -10.23
N PRO A 70 3.78 28.30 -10.75
CA PRO A 70 4.69 29.24 -10.11
C PRO A 70 4.08 29.78 -8.82
N LEU A 71 4.70 29.48 -7.68
CA LEU A 71 4.51 30.20 -6.43
C LEU A 71 5.49 31.36 -6.36
N SER A 72 5.01 32.58 -6.56
CA SER A 72 5.79 33.82 -6.42
C SER A 72 5.63 34.40 -5.02
N VAL A 73 6.69 34.36 -4.21
CA VAL A 73 6.75 35.03 -2.90
C VAL A 73 7.55 36.32 -3.04
N GLN A 74 6.91 37.45 -2.77
CA GLN A 74 7.51 38.77 -2.82
C GLN A 74 7.57 39.37 -1.42
N CYS A 75 8.77 39.75 -0.99
CA CYS A 75 8.99 40.45 0.28
C CYS A 75 9.76 41.74 0.06
N SER A 76 9.41 42.77 0.83
CA SER A 76 9.99 44.11 0.73
C SER A 76 10.43 44.63 2.09
N ILE A 77 11.58 45.30 2.11
CA ILE A 77 11.98 46.22 3.18
C ILE A 77 11.68 47.64 2.69
N GLY A 78 10.95 48.41 3.50
CA GLY A 78 10.61 49.80 3.19
C GLY A 78 10.54 50.67 4.45
N SER A 79 10.20 51.95 4.28
CA SER A 79 10.07 52.91 5.40
C SER A 79 11.28 52.94 6.32
N ILE A 80 12.48 52.88 5.75
CA ILE A 80 13.73 52.74 6.51
C ILE A 80 14.07 54.07 7.20
N SER A 81 14.40 54.00 8.49
CA SER A 81 15.05 55.04 9.26
C SER A 81 16.34 54.49 9.85
N GLY A 82 17.44 55.25 9.76
CA GLY A 82 18.79 54.75 10.07
C GLY A 82 19.44 54.05 8.86
N ALA A 83 20.73 53.74 8.97
CA ALA A 83 21.47 53.01 7.92
C ALA A 83 21.48 51.51 8.23
N ILE A 84 21.15 50.69 7.24
CA ILE A 84 21.14 49.23 7.34
C ILE A 84 21.89 48.58 6.17
N TYR A 85 22.41 47.38 6.38
CA TYR A 85 23.15 46.60 5.38
C TYR A 85 22.89 45.10 5.51
N SER A 86 23.13 44.34 4.45
CA SER A 86 22.99 42.88 4.46
C SER A 86 24.09 42.22 5.29
N TYR A 87 23.73 41.24 6.09
CA TYR A 87 24.62 40.55 7.03
C TYR A 87 24.54 39.03 6.84
N ARG A 88 25.66 38.36 7.08
CA ARG A 88 25.77 36.91 7.01
C ARG A 88 25.96 36.35 8.42
N PRO A 89 24.97 35.64 8.98
CA PRO A 89 25.14 34.92 10.23
C PRO A 89 26.40 34.05 10.22
N GLY A 90 27.14 34.06 11.33
CA GLY A 90 28.42 33.38 11.48
C GLY A 90 29.63 34.26 11.16
N GLN A 91 29.43 35.55 10.87
CA GLN A 91 30.53 36.52 10.79
C GLN A 91 31.16 36.77 12.17
N PHE A 92 30.34 36.82 13.21
CA PHE A 92 30.81 36.81 14.59
C PHE A 92 30.69 35.37 15.12
N SER A 93 31.72 34.89 15.81
CA SER A 93 31.73 33.52 16.34
C SER A 93 30.69 33.26 17.43
N GLY A 94 30.05 34.32 17.95
CA GLY A 94 28.94 34.20 18.89
C GLY A 94 27.56 34.13 18.22
N ASP A 95 27.48 34.25 16.89
CA ASP A 95 26.23 34.05 16.16
C ASP A 95 25.81 32.59 16.28
N GLY A 96 24.52 32.35 16.57
CA GLY A 96 23.98 30.98 16.64
C GLY A 96 23.08 30.61 15.47
N LEU A 97 22.67 31.57 14.64
CA LEU A 97 21.68 31.30 13.61
C LEU A 97 22.26 30.44 12.50
N ASP A 98 23.54 30.57 12.20
CA ASP A 98 24.26 29.71 11.26
C ASP A 98 24.45 28.28 11.79
N ASP A 99 24.40 28.04 13.09
CA ASP A 99 24.36 26.67 13.64
C ASP A 99 22.98 26.01 13.45
N LEU A 100 21.91 26.80 13.43
CA LEU A 100 20.55 26.34 13.17
C LEU A 100 20.23 26.26 11.66
N TYR A 101 20.57 27.30 10.90
CA TYR A 101 20.21 27.49 9.50
C TYR A 101 21.44 28.00 8.72
N ASN A 102 22.02 27.12 7.90
CA ASN A 102 23.12 27.50 7.03
C ASN A 102 23.02 26.86 5.64
N ILE A 103 23.90 27.35 4.76
CA ILE A 103 24.25 26.69 3.50
C ILE A 103 25.76 26.54 3.49
N GLY A 104 26.25 25.31 3.37
CA GLY A 104 27.69 25.03 3.28
C GLY A 104 28.44 24.96 4.63
N GLY A 105 27.75 25.08 5.77
CA GLY A 105 28.32 24.95 7.12
C GLY A 105 28.18 26.21 7.97
N GLY A 106 28.54 26.12 9.26
CA GLY A 106 28.51 27.25 10.20
C GLY A 106 29.72 28.19 10.11
N GLY A 107 29.69 29.27 10.88
CA GLY A 107 30.69 30.32 10.98
C GLY A 107 30.99 30.97 9.63
N GLY A 108 32.29 31.17 9.36
CA GLY A 108 32.76 31.77 8.12
C GLY A 108 32.44 30.97 6.85
N ALA A 109 32.09 29.68 6.96
CA ALA A 109 31.73 28.83 5.83
C ALA A 109 30.27 29.01 5.38
N ASN A 110 29.43 29.60 6.22
CA ASN A 110 28.03 29.84 5.88
C ASN A 110 27.91 30.72 4.64
N ALA A 111 27.14 30.27 3.66
CA ALA A 111 26.82 31.00 2.44
C ALA A 111 25.43 31.69 2.50
N LEU A 112 24.66 31.47 3.57
CA LEU A 112 23.32 32.01 3.75
C LEU A 112 23.37 33.46 4.26
N ILE A 113 23.25 34.44 3.35
CA ILE A 113 23.31 35.89 3.66
C ILE A 113 21.89 36.43 3.85
N ILE A 114 21.35 36.30 5.06
CA ILE A 114 19.91 36.52 5.33
C ILE A 114 19.64 37.60 6.39
N GLY A 115 20.70 38.17 6.97
CA GLY A 115 20.60 39.20 7.99
C GLY A 115 20.45 40.61 7.42
N VAL A 116 19.80 41.46 8.19
CA VAL A 116 19.74 42.92 8.04
C VAL A 116 20.35 43.51 9.31
N ALA A 117 21.45 44.24 9.16
CA ALA A 117 22.22 44.74 10.28
C ALA A 117 22.29 46.26 10.31
N THR A 118 22.53 46.79 11.51
CA THR A 118 22.93 48.18 11.76
C THR A 118 24.16 48.20 12.68
N SER A 119 24.85 49.33 12.75
CA SER A 119 25.98 49.52 13.66
C SER A 119 25.84 50.81 14.47
N ALA A 120 25.96 50.71 15.80
CA ALA A 120 26.02 51.84 16.74
C ALA A 120 24.88 52.88 16.62
N GLN A 121 23.68 52.46 16.18
CA GLN A 121 22.50 53.32 16.06
C GLN A 121 21.22 52.48 16.10
N LEU A 122 20.08 53.14 16.37
CA LEU A 122 18.77 52.56 16.10
C LEU A 122 18.48 52.63 14.60
N ALA A 123 18.08 51.52 14.01
CA ALA A 123 17.44 51.50 12.71
C ALA A 123 16.06 50.84 12.80
N THR A 124 15.10 51.33 12.00
CA THR A 124 13.75 50.79 11.92
C THR A 124 13.32 50.67 10.46
N PHE A 125 12.58 49.64 10.12
CA PHE A 125 12.04 49.44 8.78
C PHE A 125 10.78 48.58 8.81
N ASN A 126 9.96 48.70 7.78
CA ASN A 126 8.83 47.80 7.56
C ASN A 126 9.28 46.60 6.74
N PHE A 127 8.87 45.41 7.16
CA PHE A 127 8.99 44.18 6.40
C PHE A 127 7.59 43.73 5.97
N THR A 128 7.38 43.50 4.69
CA THR A 128 6.06 43.14 4.14
C THR A 128 6.22 42.08 3.07
N CYS A 129 5.43 41.02 3.16
CA CYS A 129 5.44 39.90 2.24
C CYS A 129 4.05 39.66 1.66
N SER A 130 4.04 39.13 0.45
CA SER A 130 2.85 38.62 -0.23
C SER A 130 3.25 37.43 -1.08
N ALA A 131 2.30 36.55 -1.35
CA ALA A 131 2.53 35.43 -2.24
C ALA A 131 1.39 35.28 -3.24
N THR A 132 1.73 34.77 -4.41
CA THR A 132 0.76 34.35 -5.41
C THR A 132 1.12 32.96 -5.93
N LEU A 133 0.12 32.11 -6.13
CA LEU A 133 0.26 30.80 -6.76
C LEU A 133 -0.51 30.83 -8.07
N ASP A 134 0.19 30.65 -9.19
CA ASP A 134 -0.38 30.79 -10.53
C ASP A 134 -1.06 32.17 -10.74
N GLY A 135 -0.46 33.21 -10.16
CA GLY A 135 -0.97 34.59 -10.19
C GLY A 135 -2.16 34.88 -9.27
N GLN A 136 -2.69 33.89 -8.55
CA GLN A 136 -3.76 34.08 -7.56
C GLN A 136 -3.18 34.31 -6.15
N PRO A 137 -3.81 35.11 -5.28
CA PRO A 137 -3.34 35.32 -3.92
C PRO A 137 -3.14 34.00 -3.16
N PHE A 138 -1.97 33.83 -2.54
CA PHE A 138 -1.62 32.70 -1.70
C PHE A 138 -1.36 33.19 -0.27
N ALA A 139 -1.98 32.53 0.70
CA ALA A 139 -1.83 32.87 2.11
C ALA A 139 -0.49 32.36 2.63
N LEU A 140 0.33 33.25 3.21
CA LEU A 140 1.55 32.88 3.92
C LEU A 140 1.19 32.54 5.37
N GLY A 141 1.85 31.53 5.95
CA GLY A 141 1.62 31.15 7.35
C GLY A 141 1.99 32.26 8.33
N GLY A 142 3.00 33.05 7.99
CA GLY A 142 3.37 34.26 8.71
C GLY A 142 4.80 34.71 8.42
N LEU A 143 5.28 35.70 9.19
CA LEU A 143 6.65 36.20 9.08
C LEU A 143 7.56 35.52 10.11
N VAL A 144 8.79 35.22 9.72
CA VAL A 144 9.83 34.74 10.63
C VAL A 144 10.87 35.84 10.81
N PHE A 145 11.34 36.02 12.03
CA PHE A 145 12.56 36.76 12.29
C PHE A 145 13.43 36.04 13.30
N ALA A 146 14.73 36.19 13.19
CA ALA A 146 15.66 35.61 14.15
C ALA A 146 16.84 36.56 14.39
N ASP A 147 17.54 36.38 15.50
CA ASP A 147 18.84 37.02 15.68
C ASP A 147 19.80 36.48 14.60
N ALA A 148 20.11 37.30 13.60
CA ALA A 148 21.17 36.97 12.64
C ALA A 148 22.55 37.13 13.27
N GLU A 149 22.66 38.04 14.23
CA GLU A 149 23.78 38.19 15.15
C GLU A 149 23.22 38.17 16.57
N THR A 150 23.94 37.52 17.48
CA THR A 150 23.57 37.48 18.89
C THR A 150 23.66 38.86 19.55
N ASN A 151 22.57 39.30 20.19
CA ASN A 151 22.54 40.58 20.93
C ASN A 151 23.41 40.55 22.20
N GLY A 152 24.12 41.64 22.45
CA GLY A 152 24.67 41.99 23.75
C GLY A 152 23.67 42.63 24.72
N SER A 153 24.15 43.08 25.88
CA SER A 153 23.28 43.57 26.98
C SER A 153 22.62 44.94 26.73
N ASN A 154 23.10 45.71 25.76
CA ASN A 154 22.54 47.02 25.37
C ASN A 154 21.97 47.01 23.93
N GLU A 155 21.80 45.83 23.36
CA GLU A 155 21.34 45.61 21.99
C GLU A 155 19.99 44.92 22.01
N TYR A 156 19.19 45.16 20.98
CA TYR A 156 17.93 44.46 20.83
C TYR A 156 17.46 44.39 19.39
N ILE A 157 16.64 43.37 19.16
CA ILE A 157 15.71 43.30 18.04
C ILE A 157 14.31 43.57 18.58
N ARG A 158 13.54 44.36 17.86
CA ARG A 158 12.16 44.70 18.17
C ARG A 158 11.28 44.34 16.98
N ALA A 159 10.18 43.66 17.24
CA ALA A 159 9.12 43.44 16.28
C ALA A 159 7.84 44.14 16.77
N THR A 160 7.27 44.99 15.92
CA THR A 160 5.92 45.52 16.09
C THR A 160 5.02 44.86 15.05
N ILE A 161 4.00 44.16 15.53
CA ILE A 161 3.13 43.29 14.73
C ILE A 161 1.70 43.83 14.69
N PRO A 162 0.91 43.52 13.63
CA PRO A 162 -0.49 43.90 13.56
C PRO A 162 -1.31 43.34 14.72
N ALA A 163 -2.34 44.08 15.14
CA ALA A 163 -3.28 43.61 16.15
C ALA A 163 -3.99 42.33 15.66
N GLY A 164 -4.07 41.30 16.50
CA GLY A 164 -4.65 40.00 16.18
C GLY A 164 -3.64 38.94 15.72
N SER A 165 -2.40 39.34 15.40
CA SER A 165 -1.29 38.41 15.15
C SER A 165 -0.62 37.99 16.46
N THR A 166 0.14 36.89 16.45
CA THR A 166 0.79 36.36 17.66
C THR A 166 2.29 36.17 17.46
N LEU A 167 3.12 36.76 18.33
CA LEU A 167 4.54 36.38 18.38
C LEU A 167 4.72 35.05 19.13
N ARG A 168 5.42 34.12 18.48
CA ARG A 168 5.85 32.85 19.05
C ARG A 168 7.37 32.71 18.99
N ALA A 169 8.01 32.36 20.09
CA ALA A 169 9.37 31.83 20.04
C ALA A 169 9.30 30.36 19.62
N ILE A 170 9.73 30.04 18.41
CA ILE A 170 9.63 28.69 17.82
C ILE A 170 10.91 27.89 17.98
N GLU A 171 12.06 28.56 18.05
CA GLU A 171 13.33 27.96 18.41
C GLU A 171 14.17 28.91 19.25
N ARG A 172 15.16 28.33 19.92
CA ARG A 172 16.16 29.04 20.73
C ARG A 172 17.48 28.28 20.62
N TYR A 173 18.61 28.98 20.64
CA TYR A 173 19.92 28.35 20.60
C TYR A 173 20.92 29.08 21.49
N ARG A 174 21.73 28.29 22.22
CA ARG A 174 22.90 28.76 22.97
C ARG A 174 23.88 27.61 23.17
N ALA A 175 25.18 27.90 23.13
CA ALA A 175 26.25 26.94 23.34
C ALA A 175 27.29 27.52 24.30
N GLY A 176 27.77 26.69 25.23
CA GLY A 176 28.83 27.09 26.17
C GLY A 176 28.39 28.07 27.27
N CYS A 177 27.10 28.41 27.39
CA CYS A 177 26.62 29.28 28.47
C CYS A 177 25.17 28.98 28.93
N THR A 178 24.79 29.58 30.05
CA THR A 178 23.44 29.52 30.65
C THR A 178 22.74 30.88 30.74
N GLY A 179 23.29 31.89 30.05
CA GLY A 179 22.75 33.25 30.03
C GLY A 179 21.31 33.30 29.53
N ARG A 180 20.51 34.20 30.11
CA ARG A 180 19.10 34.40 29.77
C ARG A 180 18.95 35.10 28.43
N TYR A 181 17.86 34.80 27.74
CA TYR A 181 17.41 35.56 26.57
C TYR A 181 15.95 35.93 26.78
N GLN A 182 15.70 37.22 26.96
CA GLN A 182 14.40 37.72 27.37
C GLN A 182 13.66 38.33 26.19
N VAL A 183 12.35 38.12 26.15
CA VAL A 183 11.43 38.81 25.26
C VAL A 183 10.45 39.60 26.12
N THR A 184 10.41 40.90 25.91
CA THR A 184 9.51 41.82 26.61
C THR A 184 8.38 42.25 25.68
N ALA A 185 7.14 41.95 26.06
CA ALA A 185 5.95 42.41 25.35
C ALA A 185 5.38 43.68 25.98
N ASP A 186 4.98 44.63 25.15
CA ASP A 186 4.25 45.82 25.59
C ASP A 186 2.85 45.46 26.14
N ALA A 187 2.17 46.45 26.71
CA ALA A 187 0.85 46.25 27.32
C ALA A 187 -0.22 45.82 26.30
N ALA A 188 -0.06 46.22 25.04
CA ALA A 188 -0.98 45.86 23.96
C ALA A 188 -0.71 44.47 23.38
N GLY A 189 0.45 43.86 23.65
CA GLY A 189 0.86 42.61 23.00
C GLY A 189 1.14 42.79 21.51
N THR A 190 1.61 43.97 21.11
CA THR A 190 1.87 44.31 19.70
C THR A 190 3.33 44.62 19.45
N THR A 191 4.09 45.01 20.47
CA THR A 191 5.52 45.27 20.36
C THR A 191 6.29 44.34 21.28
N TYR A 192 7.26 43.64 20.70
CA TYR A 192 8.11 42.68 21.39
C TYR A 192 9.57 43.09 21.22
N THR A 193 10.29 43.26 22.32
CA THR A 193 11.71 43.63 22.31
C THR A 193 12.53 42.53 22.96
N THR A 194 13.57 42.06 22.28
CA THR A 194 14.49 41.05 22.78
C THR A 194 15.60 41.67 23.61
N SER A 195 16.20 40.92 24.54
CA SER A 195 17.39 41.34 25.27
C SER A 195 18.18 40.16 25.80
N SER A 196 19.50 40.31 25.84
CA SER A 196 20.44 39.35 26.44
C SER A 196 21.07 39.96 27.69
N PRO A 197 20.36 40.00 28.84
CA PRO A 197 20.83 40.73 30.03
C PRO A 197 22.14 40.18 30.59
N ASP A 198 22.43 38.91 30.36
CA ASP A 198 23.66 38.24 30.80
C ASP A 198 24.75 38.24 29.71
N ASN A 199 24.53 39.00 28.62
CA ASN A 199 25.37 39.10 27.42
C ASN A 199 25.45 37.79 26.59
N TYR A 200 26.15 37.82 25.46
CA TYR A 200 26.39 36.66 24.61
C TYR A 200 27.21 35.56 25.32
N CYS A 201 27.13 34.32 24.84
CA CYS A 201 27.88 33.18 25.35
C CYS A 201 29.38 33.34 25.05
N VAL A 202 30.20 33.56 26.09
CA VAL A 202 31.66 33.65 25.91
C VAL A 202 32.22 32.26 25.54
N GLY A 203 32.88 32.17 24.38
CA GLY A 203 33.48 30.92 23.90
C GLY A 203 32.48 29.95 23.24
N GLY A 204 31.25 30.41 22.97
CA GLY A 204 30.24 29.68 22.22
C GLY A 204 29.27 30.64 21.52
N ALA A 205 28.19 30.09 20.98
CA ALA A 205 27.21 30.84 20.20
C ALA A 205 25.90 31.10 20.98
N GLY A 206 25.15 32.12 20.60
CA GLY A 206 23.92 32.57 21.27
C GLY A 206 24.18 33.32 22.59
N PRO A 207 23.16 33.54 23.44
CA PRO A 207 21.81 33.02 23.28
C PRO A 207 20.99 33.80 22.25
N MET A 208 20.11 33.12 21.53
CA MET A 208 19.28 33.70 20.47
C MET A 208 17.89 33.07 20.40
N MET A 209 17.01 33.71 19.62
CA MET A 209 15.66 33.27 19.30
C MET A 209 15.43 33.18 17.79
N VAL A 210 14.62 32.19 17.39
CA VAL A 210 13.86 32.24 16.13
C VAL A 210 12.39 32.51 16.50
N GLY A 211 11.91 33.68 16.09
CA GLY A 211 10.55 34.15 16.30
C GLY A 211 9.68 33.97 15.06
N PHE A 212 8.43 33.59 15.28
CA PHE A 212 7.40 33.47 14.25
C PHE A 212 6.22 34.37 14.61
N ILE A 213 5.83 35.21 13.66
CA ILE A 213 4.68 36.09 13.74
C ILE A 213 3.52 35.41 13.02
N ASP A 214 2.76 34.65 13.79
CA ASP A 214 1.60 33.88 13.37
C ASP A 214 0.45 34.82 12.98
N GLY A 215 -0.06 34.66 11.76
CA GLY A 215 -1.17 35.45 11.23
C GLY A 215 -0.82 36.88 10.82
N ALA A 216 0.45 37.18 10.48
CA ALA A 216 0.84 38.45 9.88
C ALA A 216 1.69 38.26 8.62
N THR A 217 1.49 39.13 7.63
CA THR A 217 2.37 39.24 6.46
C THR A 217 3.08 40.59 6.38
N SER A 218 2.92 41.43 7.40
CA SER A 218 3.66 42.68 7.53
C SER A 218 3.95 42.99 9.00
N GLY A 219 5.02 43.73 9.25
CA GLY A 219 5.38 44.23 10.57
C GLY A 219 6.49 45.28 10.48
N THR A 220 6.74 45.97 11.58
CA THR A 220 7.85 46.90 11.71
C THR A 220 8.94 46.25 12.55
N VAL A 221 10.17 46.28 12.04
CA VAL A 221 11.35 45.75 12.72
C VAL A 221 12.21 46.92 13.17
N GLY A 222 12.68 46.87 14.42
CA GLY A 222 13.66 47.80 14.98
C GLY A 222 14.90 47.04 15.44
N ILE A 223 16.08 47.55 15.15
CA ILE A 223 17.36 46.99 15.59
C ILE A 223 18.19 48.11 16.22
N LEU A 224 18.63 47.93 17.46
CA LEU A 224 19.51 48.88 18.15
C LEU A 224 20.89 48.26 18.34
N GLY A 225 21.89 48.80 17.64
CA GLY A 225 23.28 48.37 17.77
C GLY A 225 24.07 49.13 18.85
N GLY A 226 24.83 48.39 19.66
CA GLY A 226 25.92 48.88 20.51
C GLY A 226 27.29 48.59 19.89
N GLY A 227 27.37 47.54 19.07
CA GLY A 227 28.36 47.21 18.05
C GLY A 227 27.63 46.98 16.73
N VAL A 228 27.56 45.72 16.26
CA VAL A 228 26.63 45.30 15.21
C VAL A 228 25.38 44.75 15.90
N THR A 229 24.22 44.85 15.25
CA THR A 229 23.04 44.05 15.61
C THR A 229 22.34 43.68 14.34
N ALA A 230 22.01 42.40 14.16
CA ALA A 230 21.43 41.89 12.93
C ALA A 230 20.21 41.00 13.16
N VAL A 231 19.21 41.16 12.29
CA VAL A 231 17.98 40.36 12.26
C VAL A 231 17.87 39.63 10.94
N ALA A 232 17.65 38.31 10.97
CA ALA A 232 17.29 37.53 9.79
C ALA A 232 15.79 37.62 9.55
N LEU A 233 15.37 37.66 8.28
CA LEU A 233 13.97 37.80 7.88
C LEU A 233 13.55 36.65 6.97
N GLY A 234 12.42 36.04 7.27
CA GLY A 234 11.88 34.89 6.55
C GLY A 234 10.37 34.90 6.49
N VAL A 235 9.82 33.94 5.76
CA VAL A 235 8.39 33.59 5.80
C VAL A 235 8.25 32.12 6.15
N MET A 236 7.19 31.80 6.87
CA MET A 236 6.79 30.42 7.12
C MET A 236 5.93 29.93 5.95
N MET A 237 6.33 28.80 5.38
CA MET A 237 5.61 28.09 4.34
C MET A 237 5.45 26.64 4.76
N ASP A 238 4.20 26.19 4.94
CA ASP A 238 3.91 24.83 5.45
C ASP A 238 4.17 23.71 4.43
N GLY A 239 4.67 24.04 3.24
CA GLY A 239 4.91 23.07 2.18
C GLY A 239 3.61 22.63 1.51
N ALA A 240 3.65 21.48 0.86
CA ALA A 240 2.52 20.85 0.22
C ALA A 240 2.68 19.34 0.31
N ASP A 241 1.57 18.64 0.41
CA ASP A 241 1.48 17.18 0.35
C ASP A 241 1.13 16.77 -1.09
N TYR A 242 1.83 15.78 -1.64
CA TYR A 242 1.68 15.31 -3.01
C TYR A 242 1.35 13.82 -3.06
N GLY A 243 0.32 13.47 -3.82
CA GLY A 243 0.01 12.06 -4.05
C GLY A 243 1.04 11.41 -4.97
N ASP A 244 1.36 10.15 -4.72
CA ASP A 244 2.44 9.42 -5.37
C ASP A 244 1.97 8.26 -6.28
N ALA A 245 0.69 8.19 -6.62
CA ALA A 245 0.19 7.21 -7.58
C ALA A 245 1.00 7.24 -8.89
N PRO A 246 1.05 6.12 -9.64
CA PRO A 246 1.77 6.07 -10.92
C PRO A 246 1.43 7.26 -11.82
N ALA A 247 2.42 7.81 -12.53
CA ALA A 247 2.30 9.08 -13.24
C ALA A 247 1.09 9.20 -14.20
N GLY A 248 0.53 8.09 -14.69
CA GLY A 248 -0.70 8.07 -15.50
C GLY A 248 -1.95 8.61 -14.80
N TYR A 249 -2.01 8.51 -13.47
CA TYR A 249 -3.14 8.95 -12.64
C TYR A 249 -3.20 10.47 -12.40
N GLY A 250 -2.16 11.19 -12.84
CA GLY A 250 -2.04 12.63 -12.69
C GLY A 250 -1.61 13.08 -11.29
N GLU A 251 -1.08 14.29 -11.23
CA GLU A 251 -0.53 14.89 -10.01
C GLU A 251 -1.65 15.51 -9.16
N ALA A 252 -1.78 15.07 -7.91
CA ALA A 252 -2.59 15.72 -6.89
C ALA A 252 -1.67 16.37 -5.87
N VAL A 253 -2.05 17.57 -5.42
CA VAL A 253 -1.31 18.30 -4.40
C VAL A 253 -2.27 19.03 -3.48
N HIS A 254 -1.97 19.06 -2.19
CA HIS A 254 -2.67 19.85 -1.19
C HIS A 254 -1.70 20.79 -0.48
N LEU A 255 -2.07 22.05 -0.40
CA LEU A 255 -1.29 23.03 0.36
C LEU A 255 -1.55 22.82 1.84
N LEU A 256 -0.50 22.60 2.63
CA LEU A 256 -0.68 22.38 4.04
C LEU A 256 -1.03 23.69 4.77
N GLN A 257 -1.97 23.61 5.71
CA GLN A 257 -2.38 24.71 6.58
C GLN A 257 -2.26 24.27 8.04
N SER A 258 -1.03 24.11 8.48
CA SER A 258 -0.71 23.73 9.84
C SER A 258 -1.00 24.89 10.79
N SER A 259 -1.28 24.53 12.04
CA SER A 259 -1.50 25.52 13.10
C SER A 259 -0.35 25.52 14.09
N TRP A 260 -0.27 26.55 14.92
CA TRP A 260 0.79 26.67 15.91
C TRP A 260 0.25 26.68 17.33
N SER A 261 1.02 26.09 18.23
CA SER A 261 0.72 26.01 19.65
C SER A 261 1.97 26.27 20.49
N GLY A 262 1.80 26.94 21.64
CA GLY A 262 2.91 27.33 22.50
C GLY A 262 3.71 28.51 21.95
N GLY A 263 4.85 28.80 22.61
CA GLY A 263 5.80 29.84 22.21
C GLY A 263 5.36 31.28 22.48
N THR A 264 4.14 31.51 22.95
CA THR A 264 3.56 32.86 23.08
C THR A 264 4.19 33.63 24.24
N VAL A 265 4.54 34.89 24.01
CA VAL A 265 4.96 35.83 25.06
C VAL A 265 3.76 36.67 25.48
N ALA A 266 3.40 36.62 26.75
CA ALA A 266 2.19 37.28 27.25
C ALA A 266 2.36 38.81 27.26
N PRO A 267 1.31 39.59 26.93
CA PRO A 267 1.34 41.05 27.01
C PRO A 267 1.75 41.55 28.39
N ASN A 268 2.45 42.70 28.44
CA ASN A 268 2.93 43.32 29.67
C ASN A 268 3.85 42.42 30.52
N THR A 269 4.62 41.52 29.89
CA THR A 269 5.56 40.64 30.59
C THR A 269 6.94 40.65 29.94
N THR A 270 7.95 40.33 30.74
CA THR A 270 9.29 39.94 30.27
C THR A 270 9.48 38.47 30.58
N GLN A 271 9.71 37.66 29.56
CA GLN A 271 9.86 36.21 29.70
C GLN A 271 11.24 35.78 29.19
N ASP A 272 11.95 34.97 29.98
CA ASP A 272 13.16 34.30 29.52
C ASP A 272 12.78 33.04 28.74
N ILE A 273 13.09 33.02 27.45
CA ILE A 273 12.72 31.91 26.58
C ILE A 273 13.57 30.67 26.85
N PHE A 274 14.64 30.73 27.66
CA PHE A 274 15.42 29.56 28.10
C PHE A 274 14.98 29.03 29.47
N ALA A 275 14.02 29.68 30.13
CA ALA A 275 13.50 29.20 31.41
C ALA A 275 12.81 27.84 31.25
N ALA A 276 12.90 26.99 32.28
CA ALA A 276 12.36 25.64 32.26
C ALA A 276 10.82 25.59 32.08
N ASN A 277 10.12 26.68 32.44
CA ASN A 277 8.68 26.82 32.30
C ASN A 277 8.25 27.49 30.99
N PHE A 278 9.18 27.85 30.09
CA PHE A 278 8.86 28.38 28.78
C PHE A 278 8.79 27.24 27.75
N THR A 279 7.61 27.03 27.17
CA THR A 279 7.40 26.06 26.09
C THR A 279 7.48 26.76 24.74
N LEU A 280 8.39 26.29 23.87
CA LEU A 280 8.52 26.79 22.51
C LEU A 280 7.26 26.54 21.67
N GLY A 281 7.11 27.34 20.62
CA GLY A 281 6.10 27.15 19.60
C GLY A 281 6.38 25.86 18.83
N THR A 282 5.33 25.09 18.61
CA THR A 282 5.37 23.82 17.87
C THR A 282 4.31 23.85 16.79
N LEU A 283 4.71 23.45 15.59
CA LEU A 283 3.79 23.21 14.48
C LEU A 283 2.85 22.04 14.85
N ARG A 284 1.60 22.11 14.41
CA ARG A 284 0.56 21.10 14.61
C ARG A 284 0.07 20.64 13.26
N MET A 285 -0.30 19.36 13.19
CA MET A 285 -0.91 18.79 11.99
C MET A 285 -2.08 19.64 11.47
N PRO A 286 -2.26 19.71 10.15
CA PRO A 286 -3.39 20.42 9.54
C PRO A 286 -4.73 20.04 10.16
N ALA A 287 -5.62 21.03 10.27
CA ALA A 287 -6.93 20.85 10.87
C ALA A 287 -7.86 19.94 10.04
N VAL A 288 -7.60 19.87 8.73
CA VAL A 288 -8.27 19.01 7.77
C VAL A 288 -7.21 18.07 7.23
N ARG A 289 -7.38 16.77 7.45
CA ARG A 289 -6.44 15.73 7.04
C ARG A 289 -7.10 14.36 7.03
N LEU A 290 -6.52 13.44 6.29
CA LEU A 290 -6.70 12.01 6.40
C LEU A 290 -5.90 11.51 7.61
N GLY A 291 -6.32 10.38 8.16
CA GLY A 291 -5.50 9.67 9.12
C GLY A 291 -4.98 10.45 10.34
N ASP A 292 -3.82 10.04 10.85
CA ASP A 292 -3.17 10.61 12.05
C ASP A 292 -2.07 11.60 11.69
N LEU A 293 -1.28 11.28 10.68
CA LEU A 293 -0.09 12.01 10.26
C LEU A 293 -0.36 12.77 8.96
N VAL A 294 0.48 13.78 8.73
CA VAL A 294 0.63 14.48 7.45
C VAL A 294 2.09 14.88 7.41
N ASP A 295 2.77 14.69 6.30
CA ASP A 295 4.03 15.36 6.05
C ASP A 295 4.03 16.18 4.77
N ALA A 296 5.14 16.87 4.53
CA ALA A 296 5.23 17.85 3.46
C ALA A 296 6.31 17.43 2.50
N ASP A 297 5.95 17.27 1.22
CA ASP A 297 6.91 16.96 0.19
C ASP A 297 7.51 18.21 -0.45
N ILE A 298 8.74 18.02 -0.90
CA ILE A 298 9.45 19.00 -1.70
C ILE A 298 9.09 18.92 -3.19
N ALA A 299 8.52 17.79 -3.65
CA ALA A 299 8.07 17.56 -5.03
C ALA A 299 7.25 16.24 -5.13
N ASN A 300 6.45 16.12 -6.19
CA ASN A 300 5.76 14.88 -6.57
C ASN A 300 6.74 13.71 -6.84
N GLN A 301 6.46 12.53 -6.27
CA GLN A 301 7.30 11.33 -6.36
C GLN A 301 6.52 10.08 -6.84
N PRO A 302 5.99 10.06 -8.07
CA PRO A 302 5.12 8.97 -8.53
C PRO A 302 5.84 7.62 -8.49
N SER A 303 5.18 6.61 -7.93
CA SER A 303 5.76 5.30 -7.65
C SER A 303 4.91 4.16 -8.22
N ALA A 304 5.52 2.98 -8.39
CA ALA A 304 4.82 1.83 -8.96
C ALA A 304 3.86 1.15 -7.96
N ASN A 305 3.99 1.45 -6.67
CA ASN A 305 3.24 0.84 -5.59
C ASN A 305 2.40 1.82 -4.77
N ALA A 306 2.51 3.13 -5.04
CA ALA A 306 1.99 4.20 -4.18
C ALA A 306 2.52 4.06 -2.74
N GLY A 307 3.77 4.44 -2.53
CA GLY A 307 4.44 4.44 -1.23
C GLY A 307 5.90 4.92 -1.32
N ALA A 308 6.19 5.91 -2.16
CA ALA A 308 7.53 6.51 -2.28
C ALA A 308 7.73 7.72 -1.36
N ASP A 309 6.71 8.54 -1.18
CA ASP A 309 6.62 9.61 -0.17
C ASP A 309 6.72 9.05 1.27
N ASP A 310 6.15 7.87 1.52
CA ASP A 310 6.30 7.07 2.74
C ASP A 310 7.76 6.80 3.17
N THR A 311 8.71 6.94 2.25
CA THR A 311 10.14 6.69 2.52
C THR A 311 10.92 7.95 2.91
N THR A 312 10.28 9.12 2.88
CA THR A 312 10.90 10.43 3.07
C THR A 312 10.29 11.30 4.17
N GLY A 313 9.91 10.75 5.32
CA GLY A 313 9.47 11.60 6.44
C GLY A 313 8.67 10.82 7.47
N LEU A 314 7.42 11.21 7.65
CA LEU A 314 6.41 10.42 8.35
C LEU A 314 5.71 9.53 7.32
N ALA A 315 5.35 8.30 7.68
CA ALA A 315 4.50 7.49 6.81
C ALA A 315 3.04 7.90 7.07
N ASP A 316 2.50 8.78 6.24
CA ASP A 316 1.17 9.39 6.33
C ASP A 316 0.12 8.75 5.41
N GLU A 317 0.45 7.65 4.72
CA GLU A 317 -0.51 6.73 4.10
C GLU A 317 -1.31 5.91 5.15
N ASP A 318 -1.87 6.60 6.14
CA ASP A 318 -2.53 6.08 7.33
C ASP A 318 -4.03 6.44 7.40
N GLY A 319 -4.60 7.04 6.36
CA GLY A 319 -6.02 7.29 6.20
C GLY A 319 -6.81 6.03 5.87
N LEU A 320 -6.36 5.20 4.92
CA LEU A 320 -7.12 4.00 4.51
C LEU A 320 -7.14 2.92 5.60
N VAL A 321 -8.34 2.49 6.02
CA VAL A 321 -8.48 1.40 7.00
C VAL A 321 -8.08 0.06 6.35
N PRO A 322 -7.10 -0.67 6.91
CA PRO A 322 -6.63 -1.93 6.33
C PRO A 322 -7.76 -2.96 6.16
N GLY A 323 -7.82 -3.58 4.98
CA GLY A 323 -8.84 -4.58 4.64
C GLY A 323 -10.24 -4.03 4.40
N SER A 324 -10.43 -2.70 4.42
CA SER A 324 -11.73 -2.08 4.13
C SER A 324 -12.09 -2.06 2.64
N VAL A 325 -11.14 -2.36 1.76
CA VAL A 325 -11.32 -2.44 0.31
C VAL A 325 -10.98 -3.84 -0.19
N LEU A 326 -11.94 -4.49 -0.84
CA LEU A 326 -11.73 -5.68 -1.65
C LEU A 326 -12.60 -5.58 -2.90
N LEU A 327 -11.97 -5.32 -4.04
CA LEU A 327 -12.70 -5.16 -5.30
C LEU A 327 -13.09 -6.51 -5.87
N VAL A 328 -14.33 -6.63 -6.33
CA VAL A 328 -14.86 -7.89 -6.89
C VAL A 328 -15.00 -7.75 -8.40
N PRO A 329 -14.30 -8.55 -9.22
CA PRO A 329 -14.42 -8.50 -10.66
C PRO A 329 -15.87 -8.57 -11.16
N GLY A 330 -16.21 -7.73 -12.13
CA GLY A 330 -17.54 -7.60 -12.72
C GLY A 330 -18.58 -6.87 -11.85
N ALA A 331 -18.29 -6.60 -10.56
CA ALA A 331 -19.19 -5.79 -9.74
C ALA A 331 -19.17 -4.33 -10.19
N THR A 332 -20.29 -3.64 -9.96
CA THR A 332 -20.49 -2.22 -10.30
C THR A 332 -20.62 -1.35 -9.03
N THR A 333 -20.17 -1.88 -7.90
CA THR A 333 -20.19 -1.25 -6.58
C THR A 333 -18.90 -1.58 -5.84
N ALA A 334 -18.39 -0.63 -5.08
CA ALA A 334 -17.23 -0.80 -4.21
C ALA A 334 -17.42 0.01 -2.93
N GLN A 335 -16.61 -0.29 -1.92
CA GLN A 335 -16.59 0.44 -0.67
C GLN A 335 -15.15 0.57 -0.16
N ALA A 336 -14.87 1.68 0.51
CA ALA A 336 -13.63 1.95 1.20
C ALA A 336 -13.94 2.68 2.51
N THR A 337 -13.20 2.38 3.58
CA THR A 337 -13.31 3.12 4.83
C THR A 337 -12.02 3.89 5.06
N VAL A 338 -12.14 5.21 5.15
CA VAL A 338 -11.02 6.15 5.27
C VAL A 338 -11.17 6.94 6.57
N ARG A 339 -10.11 7.03 7.36
CA ARG A 339 -10.05 7.87 8.55
C ARG A 339 -9.81 9.30 8.14
N ALA A 340 -10.56 10.23 8.73
CA ALA A 340 -10.40 11.65 8.47
C ALA A 340 -10.58 12.49 9.73
N VAL A 341 -9.94 13.66 9.72
CA VAL A 341 -10.04 14.72 10.73
C VAL A 341 -10.59 15.97 10.07
N ASN A 342 -11.53 16.62 10.75
CA ASN A 342 -12.01 17.96 10.43
C ASN A 342 -12.17 18.75 11.74
N ALA A 343 -11.08 19.36 12.19
CA ALA A 343 -11.04 20.21 13.37
C ALA A 343 -11.54 21.64 13.09
N THR A 344 -12.11 21.90 11.91
CA THR A 344 -12.71 23.19 11.59
C THR A 344 -14.14 23.29 12.10
N ALA A 345 -14.69 24.51 12.12
CA ALA A 345 -16.06 24.77 12.53
C ALA A 345 -17.11 24.48 11.43
N SER A 346 -16.68 24.10 10.21
CA SER A 346 -17.56 23.81 9.07
C SER A 346 -17.35 22.40 8.54
N PRO A 347 -18.36 21.76 7.95
CA PRO A 347 -18.15 20.47 7.29
C PRO A 347 -17.20 20.60 6.09
N VAL A 348 -16.44 19.54 5.83
CA VAL A 348 -15.48 19.46 4.71
C VAL A 348 -15.79 18.25 3.81
N THR A 349 -15.14 18.16 2.65
CA THR A 349 -15.41 17.09 1.68
C THR A 349 -14.26 16.11 1.61
N LEU A 350 -14.56 14.83 1.79
CA LEU A 350 -13.68 13.71 1.48
C LEU A 350 -14.15 13.09 0.16
N ALA A 351 -13.26 12.99 -0.83
CA ALA A 351 -13.49 12.35 -2.11
C ALA A 351 -12.51 11.19 -2.31
N GLY A 352 -12.94 10.16 -3.03
CA GLY A 352 -12.10 9.04 -3.39
C GLY A 352 -12.34 8.59 -4.83
N TRP A 353 -11.28 8.09 -5.46
CA TRP A 353 -11.31 7.46 -6.79
C TRP A 353 -10.70 6.06 -6.71
N ILE A 354 -11.21 5.13 -7.50
CA ILE A 354 -10.64 3.78 -7.66
C ILE A 354 -10.66 3.46 -9.16
N ASP A 355 -9.50 3.22 -9.77
CA ASP A 355 -9.39 2.86 -11.19
C ASP A 355 -9.88 1.41 -11.40
N VAL A 356 -11.18 1.25 -11.51
CA VAL A 356 -11.84 -0.05 -11.51
C VAL A 356 -11.75 -0.74 -12.85
N ASP A 357 -11.66 0.01 -13.96
CA ASP A 357 -11.50 -0.57 -15.29
C ASP A 357 -10.02 -0.82 -15.66
N ARG A 358 -9.10 -0.32 -14.82
CA ARG A 358 -7.64 -0.48 -14.91
C ARG A 358 -7.08 0.15 -16.18
N ASN A 359 -7.66 1.27 -16.61
CA ASN A 359 -7.22 2.01 -17.79
C ASN A 359 -6.00 2.92 -17.52
N GLY A 360 -5.55 3.02 -16.26
CA GLY A 360 -4.39 3.81 -15.86
C GLY A 360 -4.70 5.28 -15.60
N SER A 361 -5.98 5.63 -15.43
CA SER A 361 -6.46 6.96 -15.09
C SER A 361 -7.65 6.87 -14.13
N PHE A 362 -7.95 7.97 -13.43
CA PHE A 362 -9.13 8.06 -12.58
C PHE A 362 -10.26 8.78 -13.32
N ASP A 363 -11.33 8.06 -13.63
CA ASP A 363 -12.46 8.56 -14.39
C ASP A 363 -13.55 9.20 -13.52
N ALA A 364 -14.40 10.02 -14.14
CA ALA A 364 -15.49 10.70 -13.44
C ALA A 364 -16.50 9.71 -12.80
N ALA A 365 -16.72 8.55 -13.42
CA ALA A 365 -17.61 7.51 -12.91
C ALA A 365 -17.02 6.76 -11.69
N GLU A 366 -15.71 6.89 -11.49
CA GLU A 366 -14.95 6.19 -10.45
C GLU A 366 -14.85 6.99 -9.16
N ARG A 367 -15.55 8.13 -9.08
CA ARG A 367 -15.53 9.01 -7.92
C ARG A 367 -16.65 8.67 -6.93
N ALA A 368 -16.31 8.62 -5.65
CA ALA A 368 -17.23 8.74 -4.54
C ALA A 368 -16.86 9.93 -3.66
N GLN A 369 -17.81 10.44 -2.88
CA GLN A 369 -17.54 11.48 -1.89
C GLN A 369 -18.46 11.35 -0.69
N ILE A 370 -18.01 11.92 0.43
CA ILE A 370 -18.78 12.05 1.65
C ILE A 370 -18.42 13.36 2.36
N THR A 371 -19.34 13.87 3.17
CA THR A 371 -19.09 15.01 4.04
C THR A 371 -18.49 14.53 5.36
N VAL A 372 -17.36 15.14 5.76
CA VAL A 372 -16.77 14.94 7.09
C VAL A 372 -17.28 16.06 8.01
N PRO A 373 -18.04 15.74 9.09
CA PRO A 373 -18.63 16.75 9.97
C PRO A 373 -17.61 17.67 10.62
N ALA A 374 -18.03 18.91 10.89
CA ALA A 374 -17.26 19.86 11.68
C ALA A 374 -16.90 19.30 13.07
N ASN A 375 -15.77 19.72 13.62
CA ASN A 375 -15.26 19.29 14.93
C ASN A 375 -15.03 17.77 15.07
N THR A 376 -14.73 17.08 13.96
CA THR A 376 -14.18 15.72 13.99
C THR A 376 -12.70 15.81 14.35
N THR A 377 -12.37 15.93 15.64
CA THR A 377 -11.02 16.28 16.12
C THR A 377 -10.05 15.11 16.26
N THR A 378 -10.52 13.89 16.03
CA THR A 378 -9.71 12.65 16.05
C THR A 378 -9.95 11.87 14.76
N PRO A 379 -8.97 11.11 14.26
CA PRO A 379 -9.14 10.32 13.03
C PRO A 379 -10.32 9.37 13.17
N THR A 380 -11.38 9.66 12.42
CA THR A 380 -12.67 8.95 12.52
C THR A 380 -12.94 8.24 11.21
N PRO A 381 -13.37 6.97 11.21
CA PRO A 381 -13.64 6.23 9.97
C PRO A 381 -14.90 6.73 9.27
N PHE A 382 -14.79 7.00 7.97
CA PHE A 382 -15.89 7.33 7.06
C PHE A 382 -15.90 6.35 5.89
N THR A 383 -17.09 5.84 5.57
CA THR A 383 -17.25 4.83 4.52
C THR A 383 -17.71 5.49 3.21
N LEU A 384 -16.81 5.52 2.23
CA LEU A 384 -17.13 5.89 0.85
C LEU A 384 -17.79 4.71 0.14
N ASN A 385 -18.89 4.99 -0.56
CA ASN A 385 -19.65 3.98 -1.30
C ASN A 385 -19.71 4.39 -2.78
N TRP A 386 -19.23 3.50 -3.65
CA TRP A 386 -19.37 3.66 -5.09
C TRP A 386 -20.55 2.83 -5.58
N SER A 387 -21.35 3.42 -6.46
CA SER A 387 -22.47 2.76 -7.13
C SER A 387 -22.51 3.17 -8.59
N GLY A 388 -22.82 2.23 -9.47
CA GLY A 388 -22.87 2.49 -10.91
C GLY A 388 -21.49 2.62 -11.55
N LEU A 389 -20.48 1.99 -10.95
CA LEU A 389 -19.15 1.86 -11.55
C LEU A 389 -19.23 1.09 -12.88
N PRO A 390 -18.31 1.34 -13.82
CA PRO A 390 -17.97 0.34 -14.83
C PRO A 390 -17.70 -1.02 -14.18
N PRO A 391 -17.97 -2.15 -14.86
CA PRO A 391 -17.66 -3.46 -14.31
C PRO A 391 -16.18 -3.54 -13.93
N ILE A 392 -15.90 -3.82 -12.66
CA ILE A 392 -14.52 -3.92 -12.14
C ILE A 392 -13.74 -4.94 -12.97
N ALA A 393 -12.63 -4.52 -13.57
CA ALA A 393 -11.74 -5.38 -14.32
C ALA A 393 -11.02 -6.36 -13.40
N GLY A 394 -10.78 -7.59 -13.90
CA GLY A 394 -9.94 -8.55 -13.20
C GLY A 394 -8.48 -8.09 -13.13
N GLY A 395 -7.70 -8.66 -12.22
CA GLY A 395 -6.30 -8.29 -11.97
C GLY A 395 -5.92 -8.52 -10.52
N ALA A 396 -4.64 -8.40 -10.17
CA ALA A 396 -4.21 -8.55 -8.78
C ALA A 396 -4.52 -7.32 -7.92
N SER A 397 -4.52 -6.14 -8.51
CA SER A 397 -4.77 -4.87 -7.84
C SER A 397 -5.09 -3.76 -8.85
N THR A 398 -5.49 -2.62 -8.30
CA THR A 398 -5.49 -1.32 -8.96
C THR A 398 -5.08 -0.24 -7.96
N PHE A 399 -5.24 1.04 -8.31
CA PHE A 399 -4.95 2.18 -7.46
C PHE A 399 -6.24 2.88 -7.01
N ALA A 400 -6.17 3.48 -5.84
CA ALA A 400 -7.16 4.36 -5.29
C ALA A 400 -6.48 5.66 -4.84
N ARG A 401 -7.20 6.77 -4.92
CA ARG A 401 -6.76 8.07 -4.42
C ARG A 401 -7.82 8.62 -3.49
N PHE A 402 -7.43 9.13 -2.34
CA PHE A 402 -8.30 9.82 -1.40
C PHE A 402 -7.84 11.25 -1.25
N ARG A 403 -8.78 12.19 -1.25
CA ARG A 403 -8.49 13.62 -1.09
C ARG A 403 -9.50 14.24 -0.15
N ILE A 404 -9.05 15.03 0.79
CA ILE A 404 -9.91 15.82 1.69
C ILE A 404 -9.56 17.29 1.59
N ALA A 405 -10.56 18.18 1.54
CA ALA A 405 -10.32 19.63 1.58
C ALA A 405 -11.53 20.37 2.14
N THR A 406 -11.33 21.59 2.64
CA THR A 406 -12.42 22.46 3.11
C THR A 406 -13.39 22.80 1.97
N GLN A 407 -12.86 23.06 0.77
CA GLN A 407 -13.67 23.39 -0.40
C GLN A 407 -13.92 22.18 -1.28
N ALA A 408 -15.19 21.84 -1.52
CA ALA A 408 -15.56 20.70 -2.37
C ALA A 408 -15.00 20.80 -3.80
N ALA A 409 -14.82 22.02 -4.32
CA ALA A 409 -14.25 22.24 -5.65
C ALA A 409 -12.78 21.83 -5.76
N ASP A 410 -12.02 21.92 -4.66
CA ASP A 410 -10.60 21.60 -4.62
C ASP A 410 -10.36 20.08 -4.70
N VAL A 411 -11.37 19.28 -4.35
CA VAL A 411 -11.39 17.80 -4.45
C VAL A 411 -12.48 17.28 -5.38
N ALA A 412 -12.89 18.10 -6.36
CA ALA A 412 -13.83 17.67 -7.40
C ALA A 412 -13.18 16.76 -8.45
N ALA A 413 -11.86 16.86 -8.62
CA ALA A 413 -11.06 16.11 -9.58
C ALA A 413 -9.96 15.28 -8.88
N PRO A 414 -9.55 14.14 -9.46
CA PRO A 414 -8.53 13.27 -8.86
C PRO A 414 -7.13 13.90 -8.88
N ALA A 415 -6.89 14.87 -9.77
CA ALA A 415 -5.64 15.59 -9.93
C ALA A 415 -5.85 17.10 -9.79
N GLY A 416 -4.77 17.84 -9.62
CA GLY A 416 -4.76 19.30 -9.46
C GLY A 416 -4.54 19.75 -8.03
N LEU A 417 -4.51 21.07 -7.86
CA LEU A 417 -4.18 21.74 -6.61
C LEU A 417 -5.42 21.93 -5.73
N ALA A 418 -5.28 21.55 -4.46
CA ALA A 418 -6.18 21.91 -3.38
C ALA A 418 -5.50 22.92 -2.42
N ARG A 419 -6.29 23.84 -1.84
CA ARG A 419 -5.77 24.97 -1.04
C ARG A 419 -5.50 24.62 0.42
N ASP A 420 -6.02 23.49 0.86
CA ASP A 420 -5.91 22.91 2.19
C ASP A 420 -6.22 21.42 2.10
N GLY A 421 -5.93 20.69 3.18
CA GLY A 421 -6.24 19.27 3.27
C GLY A 421 -5.05 18.39 2.91
N GLU A 422 -5.36 17.20 2.38
CA GLU A 422 -4.39 16.12 2.13
C GLU A 422 -4.86 15.19 1.00
N VAL A 423 -3.92 14.53 0.35
CA VAL A 423 -4.07 13.44 -0.60
C VAL A 423 -3.29 12.21 -0.14
N GLU A 424 -3.91 11.04 -0.28
CA GLU A 424 -3.28 9.74 -0.05
C GLU A 424 -3.56 8.81 -1.25
N ASP A 425 -2.56 8.06 -1.69
CA ASP A 425 -2.63 7.12 -2.80
C ASP A 425 -2.37 5.68 -2.34
N HIS A 426 -3.29 4.77 -2.71
CA HIS A 426 -3.28 3.40 -2.19
C HIS A 426 -3.32 2.38 -3.32
N ARG A 427 -2.50 1.33 -3.22
CA ARG A 427 -2.66 0.13 -4.03
C ARG A 427 -3.71 -0.80 -3.41
N VAL A 428 -4.87 -0.93 -4.04
CA VAL A 428 -6.01 -1.69 -3.51
C VAL A 428 -6.16 -3.07 -4.18
N PRO A 429 -6.50 -4.14 -3.43
CA PRO A 429 -6.55 -5.50 -3.95
C PRO A 429 -7.85 -5.81 -4.69
N ILE A 430 -7.75 -6.68 -5.69
CA ILE A 430 -8.88 -7.26 -6.41
C ILE A 430 -8.98 -8.75 -6.06
N ALA A 431 -10.16 -9.21 -5.69
CA ALA A 431 -10.43 -10.58 -5.29
C ALA A 431 -10.05 -11.59 -6.39
N ALA A 432 -9.59 -12.76 -5.97
CA ALA A 432 -9.45 -13.91 -6.85
C ALA A 432 -10.82 -14.39 -7.33
N GLN A 433 -10.89 -14.85 -8.57
CA GLN A 433 -12.07 -15.51 -9.13
C GLN A 433 -11.87 -17.03 -9.06
N ILE A 434 -12.84 -17.73 -8.49
CA ILE A 434 -12.84 -19.19 -8.40
C ILE A 434 -14.11 -19.70 -9.07
N THR A 435 -13.93 -20.53 -10.09
CA THR A 435 -15.03 -21.18 -10.82
C THR A 435 -15.02 -22.67 -10.56
N VAL A 436 -16.13 -23.19 -10.06
CA VAL A 436 -16.38 -24.63 -9.93
C VAL A 436 -17.19 -25.08 -11.12
N THR A 437 -16.67 -26.04 -11.86
CA THR A 437 -17.32 -26.65 -13.02
C THR A 437 -17.65 -28.09 -12.71
N LYS A 438 -18.91 -28.49 -12.90
CA LYS A 438 -19.36 -29.87 -12.80
C LYS A 438 -19.41 -30.49 -14.20
N VAL A 439 -18.84 -31.69 -14.35
CA VAL A 439 -18.93 -32.50 -15.56
C VAL A 439 -19.52 -33.87 -15.23
N PRO A 440 -20.83 -34.09 -15.41
CA PRO A 440 -21.40 -35.43 -15.33
C PRO A 440 -21.21 -36.16 -16.67
N THR A 441 -20.69 -37.39 -16.67
CA THR A 441 -20.46 -38.17 -17.91
C THR A 441 -21.75 -38.76 -18.50
N ALA A 442 -22.87 -38.67 -17.78
CA ALA A 442 -24.21 -38.94 -18.28
C ALA A 442 -25.12 -37.75 -17.94
N LEU A 443 -26.07 -37.43 -18.81
CA LEU A 443 -26.99 -36.30 -18.61
C LEU A 443 -28.31 -36.83 -18.03
N ASP A 444 -28.49 -36.76 -16.71
CA ASP A 444 -29.72 -37.23 -16.05
C ASP A 444 -30.30 -36.26 -14.99
N ASP A 445 -29.98 -34.97 -15.11
CA ASP A 445 -30.39 -33.88 -14.22
C ASP A 445 -30.06 -34.06 -12.72
N THR A 446 -29.25 -35.06 -12.37
CA THR A 446 -28.85 -35.32 -10.98
C THR A 446 -28.19 -34.08 -10.36
N PRO A 447 -28.66 -33.60 -9.19
CA PRO A 447 -28.04 -32.51 -8.45
C PRO A 447 -26.81 -33.00 -7.67
N PHE A 448 -25.69 -32.28 -7.78
CA PHE A 448 -24.46 -32.49 -7.01
C PHE A 448 -24.25 -31.33 -6.05
N ALA A 449 -24.15 -31.62 -4.75
CA ALA A 449 -24.02 -30.63 -3.70
C ALA A 449 -22.55 -30.27 -3.48
N PHE A 450 -22.28 -28.98 -3.27
CA PHE A 450 -20.96 -28.44 -2.97
C PHE A 450 -20.98 -27.59 -1.72
N THR A 451 -19.87 -27.61 -0.98
CA THR A 451 -19.61 -26.75 0.18
C THR A 451 -18.28 -26.03 0.00
N THR A 452 -18.22 -24.76 0.40
CA THR A 452 -16.98 -23.96 0.37
C THR A 452 -16.67 -23.33 1.71
N THR A 453 -15.38 -23.13 2.01
CA THR A 453 -14.94 -22.31 3.16
C THR A 453 -14.89 -20.81 2.84
N ALA A 454 -15.00 -20.42 1.56
CA ALA A 454 -15.12 -19.02 1.16
C ALA A 454 -16.53 -18.50 1.46
N ALA A 455 -16.57 -17.33 2.11
CA ALA A 455 -17.75 -16.62 2.65
C ALA A 455 -18.39 -17.27 3.88
N ALA A 456 -18.38 -16.53 5.00
CA ALA A 456 -19.21 -16.86 6.15
C ALA A 456 -20.67 -16.49 5.81
N PRO A 457 -21.64 -17.41 5.99
CA PRO A 457 -21.49 -18.82 6.34
C PRO A 457 -21.25 -19.68 5.09
N ASN A 458 -20.43 -20.74 5.21
CA ASN A 458 -20.10 -21.74 4.18
C ASN A 458 -21.13 -21.79 3.04
N ASP A 459 -20.74 -21.30 1.87
CA ASP A 459 -21.67 -21.08 0.78
C ASP A 459 -22.00 -22.41 0.08
N ALA A 460 -23.04 -23.09 0.57
CA ALA A 460 -23.51 -24.36 0.02
C ALA A 460 -24.30 -24.12 -1.28
N PHE A 461 -24.00 -24.90 -2.32
CA PHE A 461 -24.67 -24.78 -3.61
C PHE A 461 -24.85 -26.14 -4.28
N THR A 462 -25.55 -26.15 -5.42
CA THR A 462 -25.81 -27.36 -6.19
C THR A 462 -25.59 -27.09 -7.67
N LEU A 463 -24.96 -28.03 -8.36
CA LEU A 463 -24.79 -28.01 -9.81
C LEU A 463 -25.49 -29.23 -10.42
N SER A 464 -26.12 -29.08 -11.57
CA SER A 464 -26.74 -30.19 -12.31
C SER A 464 -26.76 -29.94 -13.82
N SER A 465 -26.78 -31.01 -14.61
CA SER A 465 -26.86 -30.91 -16.08
C SER A 465 -28.16 -30.27 -16.58
N GLY A 466 -29.22 -30.36 -15.79
CA GLY A 466 -30.53 -29.77 -16.09
C GLY A 466 -30.68 -28.30 -15.72
N THR A 467 -29.70 -27.71 -15.01
CA THR A 467 -29.73 -26.29 -14.61
C THR A 467 -28.43 -25.59 -14.98
N THR A 468 -27.47 -25.58 -14.07
CA THR A 468 -26.19 -24.87 -14.17
C THR A 468 -25.06 -25.83 -13.83
N LEU A 469 -24.07 -25.91 -14.71
CA LEU A 469 -22.87 -26.72 -14.51
C LEU A 469 -21.69 -25.92 -13.95
N THR A 470 -21.81 -24.61 -13.79
CA THR A 470 -20.72 -23.75 -13.33
C THR A 470 -21.17 -22.77 -12.26
N ARG A 471 -20.40 -22.61 -11.20
CA ARG A 471 -20.57 -21.52 -10.23
C ARG A 471 -19.27 -20.76 -10.05
N THR A 472 -19.34 -19.44 -10.13
CA THR A 472 -18.21 -18.55 -9.87
C THR A 472 -18.46 -17.79 -8.57
N PHE A 473 -17.44 -17.70 -7.73
CA PHE A 473 -17.41 -16.88 -6.53
C PHE A 473 -16.04 -16.22 -6.38
N TYR A 474 -15.93 -15.31 -5.42
CA TYR A 474 -14.75 -14.47 -5.23
C TYR A 474 -14.19 -14.61 -3.83
N ALA A 475 -12.87 -14.58 -3.70
CA ALA A 475 -12.17 -14.70 -2.43
C ALA A 475 -11.02 -13.69 -2.33
N GLY A 476 -10.74 -13.22 -1.12
CA GLY A 476 -9.45 -12.57 -0.84
C GLY A 476 -8.30 -13.57 -0.92
N ALA A 477 -7.07 -13.11 -0.72
CA ALA A 477 -5.92 -14.00 -0.65
C ALA A 477 -6.06 -15.01 0.53
N GLY A 478 -5.76 -16.28 0.28
CA GLY A 478 -5.91 -17.35 1.26
C GLY A 478 -6.29 -18.69 0.64
N THR A 479 -6.60 -19.67 1.48
CA THR A 479 -7.01 -21.03 1.06
C THR A 479 -8.52 -21.20 1.13
N VAL A 480 -9.12 -21.64 0.04
CA VAL A 480 -10.53 -22.02 -0.08
C VAL A 480 -10.63 -23.53 -0.30
N ALA A 481 -11.32 -24.22 0.59
CA ALA A 481 -11.70 -25.61 0.38
C ALA A 481 -13.01 -25.67 -0.40
N ILE A 482 -13.08 -26.55 -1.40
CA ILE A 482 -14.25 -26.80 -2.24
C ILE A 482 -14.50 -28.29 -2.17
N GLU A 483 -15.60 -28.71 -1.54
CA GLU A 483 -15.93 -30.11 -1.34
C GLU A 483 -17.17 -30.44 -2.16
N GLU A 484 -17.15 -31.57 -2.89
CA GLU A 484 -18.35 -32.17 -3.46
C GLU A 484 -18.89 -33.25 -2.52
N GLY A 485 -20.13 -33.07 -2.05
CA GLY A 485 -20.80 -34.07 -1.24
C GLY A 485 -21.07 -35.35 -2.03
N GLY A 486 -20.91 -36.50 -1.37
CA GLY A 486 -21.18 -37.81 -1.97
C GLY A 486 -22.60 -37.92 -2.55
N ASN A 487 -22.72 -38.52 -3.73
CA ASN A 487 -24.00 -38.62 -4.45
C ASN A 487 -24.32 -40.08 -4.79
N ALA A 488 -25.53 -40.54 -4.41
CA ALA A 488 -25.90 -41.93 -4.57
C ALA A 488 -26.00 -42.33 -6.05
N GLY A 489 -25.36 -43.45 -6.41
CA GLY A 489 -25.34 -43.94 -7.80
C GLY A 489 -24.33 -43.22 -8.71
N TRP A 490 -23.55 -42.30 -8.17
CA TRP A 490 -22.51 -41.55 -8.86
C TRP A 490 -21.18 -41.67 -8.13
N ALA A 491 -20.09 -41.70 -8.88
CA ALA A 491 -18.74 -41.62 -8.34
C ALA A 491 -18.04 -40.37 -8.89
N LEU A 492 -17.42 -39.59 -8.00
CA LEU A 492 -16.45 -38.57 -8.37
C LEU A 492 -15.18 -39.30 -8.83
N ILE A 493 -14.80 -39.08 -10.08
CA ILE A 493 -13.71 -39.80 -10.75
C ILE A 493 -12.51 -38.92 -11.07
N ASP A 494 -12.67 -37.59 -10.99
CA ASP A 494 -11.58 -36.64 -11.18
C ASP A 494 -11.92 -35.27 -10.56
N ILE A 495 -10.91 -34.61 -9.99
CA ILE A 495 -10.93 -33.19 -9.67
C ILE A 495 -9.67 -32.56 -10.30
N THR A 496 -9.87 -31.62 -11.21
CA THR A 496 -8.76 -30.90 -11.84
C THR A 496 -8.93 -29.40 -11.63
N CYS A 497 -8.02 -28.80 -10.88
CA CYS A 497 -7.90 -27.35 -10.74
C CYS A 497 -6.80 -26.79 -11.63
N SER A 498 -7.06 -25.63 -12.23
CA SER A 498 -6.10 -24.89 -13.05
C SER A 498 -6.21 -23.40 -12.74
N ASN A 499 -5.09 -22.69 -12.89
CA ASN A 499 -5.04 -21.24 -12.80
C ASN A 499 -4.63 -20.65 -14.15
N THR A 500 -5.34 -19.61 -14.58
CA THR A 500 -5.04 -18.90 -15.82
C THR A 500 -4.32 -17.57 -15.60
N SER A 501 -4.29 -17.05 -14.38
CA SER A 501 -3.55 -15.84 -14.00
C SER A 501 -2.93 -15.98 -12.61
N GLY A 502 -1.64 -15.66 -12.47
CA GLY A 502 -0.95 -15.69 -11.18
C GLY A 502 -0.41 -17.07 -10.79
N ALA A 503 -0.40 -17.38 -9.49
CA ALA A 503 0.38 -18.49 -8.93
C ALA A 503 -0.37 -19.32 -7.87
N ALA A 504 -1.69 -19.42 -8.01
CA ALA A 504 -2.50 -20.32 -7.17
C ALA A 504 -1.93 -21.74 -7.12
N THR A 505 -2.09 -22.38 -5.96
CA THR A 505 -1.67 -23.77 -5.72
C THR A 505 -2.85 -24.61 -5.28
N PHE A 506 -2.79 -25.91 -5.57
CA PHE A 506 -3.90 -26.84 -5.36
C PHE A 506 -3.42 -28.06 -4.60
N THR A 507 -4.23 -28.50 -3.64
CA THR A 507 -4.08 -29.81 -3.01
C THR A 507 -5.44 -30.49 -2.96
N TYR A 508 -5.45 -31.82 -3.07
CA TYR A 508 -6.66 -32.63 -3.05
C TYR A 508 -6.68 -33.49 -1.78
N ILE A 509 -7.87 -33.61 -1.18
CA ILE A 509 -8.08 -34.31 0.08
C ILE A 509 -9.39 -35.09 0.00
N GLY A 510 -9.39 -36.28 0.59
CA GLY A 510 -10.59 -37.06 0.88
C GLY A 510 -10.74 -37.37 2.36
N ALA A 511 -11.89 -37.98 2.72
CA ALA A 511 -12.26 -38.30 4.11
C ALA A 511 -11.23 -39.12 4.93
N THR A 512 -10.22 -39.75 4.29
CA THR A 512 -9.24 -40.62 4.97
C THR A 512 -7.76 -40.37 4.60
N ALA A 513 -7.40 -39.27 3.95
CA ALA A 513 -6.06 -39.09 3.33
C ALA A 513 -5.31 -37.79 3.69
N ASN A 514 -3.98 -37.82 3.48
CA ASN A 514 -3.08 -36.65 3.52
C ASN A 514 -3.24 -35.83 2.24
N PRO A 515 -3.03 -34.49 2.26
CA PRO A 515 -3.08 -33.67 1.06
C PRO A 515 -2.10 -34.12 -0.02
N SER A 516 -2.61 -34.29 -1.25
CA SER A 516 -1.85 -34.69 -2.43
C SER A 516 -1.82 -33.56 -3.48
N SER A 517 -0.85 -33.57 -4.39
CA SER A 517 -0.75 -32.56 -5.47
C SER A 517 -1.52 -32.95 -6.75
N GLY A 518 -2.16 -34.11 -6.76
CA GLY A 518 -2.98 -34.59 -7.87
C GLY A 518 -4.12 -35.45 -7.33
N PHE A 519 -5.24 -35.50 -8.04
CA PHE A 519 -6.41 -36.25 -7.61
C PHE A 519 -6.09 -37.73 -7.37
N GLU A 520 -6.44 -38.21 -6.19
CA GLU A 520 -6.42 -39.62 -5.82
C GLU A 520 -7.86 -40.12 -5.59
N ARG A 521 -8.11 -41.40 -5.88
CA ARG A 521 -9.44 -41.98 -5.70
C ARG A 521 -9.85 -41.87 -4.23
N GLY A 522 -10.97 -41.21 -3.97
CA GLY A 522 -11.49 -40.96 -2.63
C GLY A 522 -11.35 -39.50 -2.18
N ASP A 523 -10.61 -38.68 -2.93
CA ASP A 523 -10.64 -37.24 -2.77
C ASP A 523 -12.02 -36.70 -3.13
N ASP A 524 -12.52 -35.80 -2.28
CA ASP A 524 -13.80 -35.09 -2.43
C ASP A 524 -13.61 -33.58 -2.36
N THR A 525 -12.43 -33.12 -1.95
CA THR A 525 -12.15 -31.72 -1.65
C THR A 525 -10.93 -31.22 -2.43
N ALA A 526 -11.06 -30.05 -3.06
CA ALA A 526 -9.93 -29.26 -3.56
C ALA A 526 -9.66 -28.08 -2.63
N ASN A 527 -8.47 -28.04 -2.06
CA ASN A 527 -7.94 -26.89 -1.35
C ASN A 527 -7.19 -25.99 -2.34
N VAL A 528 -7.78 -24.84 -2.63
CA VAL A 528 -7.30 -23.85 -3.57
C VAL A 528 -6.69 -22.69 -2.79
N THR A 529 -5.36 -22.53 -2.84
CA THR A 529 -4.70 -21.36 -2.25
C THR A 529 -4.49 -20.31 -3.32
N VAL A 530 -5.13 -19.15 -3.16
CA VAL A 530 -5.13 -18.04 -4.12
C VAL A 530 -4.46 -16.79 -3.53
N GLY A 531 -3.78 -16.04 -4.40
CA GLY A 531 -3.47 -14.62 -4.20
C GLY A 531 -4.54 -13.74 -4.86
N PHE A 532 -4.48 -12.43 -4.60
CA PHE A 532 -5.36 -11.47 -5.28
C PHE A 532 -5.22 -11.55 -6.81
N GLY A 533 -6.35 -11.52 -7.51
CA GLY A 533 -6.41 -11.58 -8.98
C GLY A 533 -6.18 -12.93 -9.63
N ASP A 534 -5.99 -14.00 -8.88
CA ASP A 534 -5.93 -15.35 -9.46
C ASP A 534 -7.27 -15.70 -10.15
N GLN A 535 -7.22 -16.44 -11.25
CA GLN A 535 -8.39 -16.92 -11.99
C GLN A 535 -8.36 -18.44 -12.07
N VAL A 536 -8.98 -19.06 -11.08
CA VAL A 536 -8.98 -20.51 -10.87
C VAL A 536 -10.25 -21.13 -11.44
N THR A 537 -10.09 -22.26 -12.13
CA THR A 537 -11.19 -23.17 -12.47
C THR A 537 -10.91 -24.56 -11.91
N CYS A 538 -11.80 -25.07 -11.06
CA CYS A 538 -11.78 -26.44 -10.56
C CYS A 538 -12.92 -27.24 -11.19
N THR A 539 -12.58 -28.32 -11.89
CA THR A 539 -13.51 -29.17 -12.61
C THR A 539 -13.70 -30.50 -11.87
N TYR A 540 -14.94 -30.80 -11.50
CA TYR A 540 -15.35 -32.01 -10.79
C TYR A 540 -16.11 -32.94 -11.74
N THR A 541 -15.52 -34.10 -12.03
CA THR A 541 -16.06 -35.05 -13.00
C THR A 541 -16.70 -36.23 -12.30
N ASN A 542 -18.00 -36.46 -12.49
CA ASN A 542 -18.67 -37.64 -11.94
C ASN A 542 -19.17 -38.52 -13.06
N ALA A 543 -19.13 -39.82 -12.82
CA ALA A 543 -19.71 -40.82 -13.70
C ALA A 543 -20.70 -41.71 -12.93
N PRO A 544 -21.73 -42.25 -13.60
CA PRO A 544 -22.59 -43.25 -12.99
C PRO A 544 -21.73 -44.40 -12.43
N THR A 545 -22.07 -44.86 -11.24
CA THR A 545 -21.32 -45.94 -10.57
C THR A 545 -21.32 -47.18 -11.46
N ALA A 546 -20.13 -47.60 -11.89
CA ALA A 546 -20.00 -48.79 -12.73
C ALA A 546 -20.20 -50.07 -11.91
N LEU A 547 -20.94 -51.01 -12.47
CA LEU A 547 -21.07 -52.36 -11.93
C LEU A 547 -19.84 -53.20 -12.29
N PRO A 548 -19.44 -54.16 -11.45
CA PRO A 548 -18.38 -55.10 -11.77
C PRO A 548 -18.76 -55.99 -12.96
N THR A 549 -17.77 -56.36 -13.78
CA THR A 549 -17.97 -57.27 -14.92
C THR A 549 -17.42 -58.65 -14.62
N LEU A 550 -18.14 -59.71 -14.98
CA LEU A 550 -17.69 -61.10 -14.86
C LEU A 550 -17.23 -61.63 -16.23
N ALA A 551 -15.97 -62.06 -16.31
CA ALA A 551 -15.43 -62.79 -17.45
C ALA A 551 -15.17 -64.26 -17.06
N LYS A 552 -15.46 -65.19 -17.98
CA LYS A 552 -15.13 -66.61 -17.83
C LYS A 552 -14.41 -67.12 -19.07
N PHE A 553 -13.30 -67.84 -18.89
CA PHE A 553 -12.52 -68.40 -19.98
C PHE A 553 -11.81 -69.69 -19.57
N PHE A 554 -11.58 -70.57 -20.54
CA PHE A 554 -10.80 -71.79 -20.33
C PHE A 554 -9.31 -71.46 -20.44
N ASN A 555 -8.51 -71.84 -19.45
CA ASN A 555 -7.06 -71.78 -19.57
C ASN A 555 -6.60 -73.05 -20.32
N THR A 556 -5.93 -72.86 -21.45
CA THR A 556 -5.06 -73.90 -21.97
C THR A 556 -3.81 -73.95 -21.08
N ASP A 557 -3.41 -75.14 -20.61
CA ASP A 557 -2.07 -75.38 -20.08
C ASP A 557 -1.02 -74.81 -21.09
N PRO A 558 0.17 -74.35 -20.67
CA PRO A 558 1.00 -73.45 -21.48
C PRO A 558 1.30 -74.06 -22.87
N PRO A 559 1.16 -73.28 -23.96
CA PRO A 559 1.30 -73.81 -25.29
C PRO A 559 2.78 -73.97 -25.66
N SER A 560 3.18 -75.16 -26.08
CA SER A 560 4.38 -75.33 -26.92
C SER A 560 4.10 -75.03 -28.40
N ASP A 561 2.97 -74.40 -28.75
CA ASP A 561 2.53 -74.21 -30.14
C ASP A 561 1.96 -72.77 -30.37
N PRO A 562 2.51 -71.99 -31.31
CA PRO A 562 2.20 -70.56 -31.47
C PRO A 562 0.88 -70.21 -32.19
N ALA A 563 -0.11 -71.12 -32.31
CA ALA A 563 -1.39 -70.84 -32.97
C ALA A 563 -2.60 -70.83 -31.99
N PRO A 564 -3.52 -69.85 -32.06
CA PRO A 564 -4.74 -69.85 -31.26
C PRO A 564 -5.70 -70.95 -31.74
N GLN A 565 -5.77 -72.06 -31.00
CA GLN A 565 -6.77 -73.12 -31.17
C GLN A 565 -7.93 -72.89 -30.18
N PRO A 566 -9.20 -73.20 -30.55
CA PRO A 566 -10.28 -73.25 -29.56
C PRO A 566 -9.93 -74.27 -28.46
N PRO A 567 -10.24 -73.99 -27.18
CA PRO A 567 -9.88 -74.89 -26.08
C PRO A 567 -10.55 -76.25 -26.27
N VAL A 568 -9.75 -77.28 -26.55
CA VAL A 568 -10.24 -78.66 -26.67
C VAL A 568 -10.24 -79.30 -25.29
N ILE A 569 -11.43 -79.65 -24.78
CA ILE A 569 -11.57 -80.43 -23.54
C ILE A 569 -11.44 -81.92 -23.92
N PRO A 570 -10.36 -82.62 -23.57
CA PRO A 570 -10.18 -84.01 -23.97
C PRO A 570 -11.25 -84.90 -23.31
N ARG A 571 -11.80 -85.90 -24.02
CA ARG A 571 -12.77 -86.89 -23.51
C ARG A 571 -12.30 -87.68 -22.27
N SER A 572 -11.04 -87.53 -21.88
CA SER A 572 -10.42 -88.17 -20.70
C SER A 572 -9.50 -87.23 -19.92
N GLY A 573 -9.65 -85.90 -20.08
CA GLY A 573 -8.80 -84.88 -19.44
C GLY A 573 -9.61 -83.78 -18.76
N ALA A 574 -8.99 -83.04 -17.84
CA ALA A 574 -9.58 -81.87 -17.20
C ALA A 574 -9.01 -80.59 -17.80
N ALA A 575 -9.88 -79.62 -18.11
CA ALA A 575 -9.50 -78.26 -18.44
C ALA A 575 -9.70 -77.34 -17.21
N LEU A 576 -9.04 -76.19 -17.21
CA LEU A 576 -9.23 -75.16 -16.20
C LEU A 576 -10.20 -74.10 -16.73
N LEU A 577 -11.20 -73.75 -15.92
CA LEU A 577 -12.11 -72.63 -16.17
C LEU A 577 -11.84 -71.56 -15.12
N THR A 578 -11.40 -70.39 -15.56
CA THR A 578 -11.13 -69.25 -14.67
C THR A 578 -12.25 -68.22 -14.77
N PHE A 579 -12.71 -67.75 -13.61
CA PHE A 579 -13.60 -66.63 -13.47
C PHE A 579 -12.80 -65.42 -13.00
N VAL A 580 -12.94 -64.30 -13.70
CA VAL A 580 -12.37 -63.01 -13.32
C VAL A 580 -13.50 -62.02 -13.15
N ILE A 581 -13.67 -61.50 -11.93
CA ILE A 581 -14.54 -60.36 -11.66
C ILE A 581 -13.66 -59.11 -11.72
N SER A 582 -13.88 -58.27 -12.72
CA SER A 582 -13.19 -56.99 -12.83
C SER A 582 -14.03 -55.87 -12.23
N ASN A 583 -13.42 -55.15 -11.28
CA ASN A 583 -13.99 -53.95 -10.66
C ASN A 583 -13.09 -52.74 -10.95
N ARG A 584 -12.50 -52.68 -12.14
CA ARG A 584 -11.47 -51.70 -12.52
C ARG A 584 -12.00 -50.39 -13.10
N ALA A 585 -13.28 -50.29 -13.39
CA ALA A 585 -13.83 -49.06 -13.96
C ALA A 585 -13.50 -47.85 -13.05
N PRO A 586 -13.17 -46.68 -13.62
CA PRO A 586 -12.86 -45.48 -12.83
C PRO A 586 -13.96 -45.15 -11.81
N SER A 587 -15.23 -45.33 -12.19
CA SER A 587 -16.41 -45.10 -11.33
C SER A 587 -16.87 -46.30 -10.51
N ALA A 588 -16.10 -47.39 -10.48
CA ALA A 588 -16.43 -48.56 -9.67
C ALA A 588 -16.31 -48.26 -8.17
N SER A 589 -17.29 -48.71 -7.38
CA SER A 589 -17.23 -48.72 -5.92
C SER A 589 -16.80 -50.10 -5.40
N ALA A 590 -16.31 -50.16 -4.17
CA ALA A 590 -15.96 -51.43 -3.54
C ALA A 590 -17.22 -52.30 -3.41
N GLN A 591 -17.10 -53.55 -3.88
CA GLN A 591 -18.20 -54.50 -3.86
C GLN A 591 -18.01 -55.45 -2.68
N ASN A 592 -19.04 -55.52 -1.83
CA ASN A 592 -19.11 -56.44 -0.71
C ASN A 592 -20.28 -57.39 -0.93
N ASN A 593 -20.11 -58.65 -0.50
CA ASN A 593 -21.14 -59.68 -0.63
C ASN A 593 -21.50 -60.00 -2.11
N LEU A 594 -20.50 -60.01 -2.99
CA LEU A 594 -20.65 -60.50 -4.36
C LEU A 594 -21.13 -61.95 -4.34
N ALA A 595 -22.16 -62.23 -5.14
CA ALA A 595 -22.69 -63.57 -5.30
C ALA A 595 -23.03 -63.84 -6.76
N PHE A 596 -22.69 -65.03 -7.25
CA PHE A 596 -23.16 -65.51 -8.55
C PHE A 596 -23.23 -67.03 -8.61
N THR A 597 -23.97 -67.53 -9.60
CA THR A 597 -24.07 -68.96 -9.93
C THR A 597 -23.84 -69.12 -11.43
N ASP A 598 -22.89 -69.98 -11.82
CA ASP A 598 -22.71 -70.44 -13.21
C ASP A 598 -23.05 -71.92 -13.30
N THR A 599 -23.88 -72.29 -14.27
CA THR A 599 -24.20 -73.70 -14.54
C THR A 599 -23.52 -74.11 -15.84
N LEU A 600 -22.69 -75.14 -15.77
CA LEU A 600 -22.00 -75.67 -16.94
C LEU A 600 -23.02 -76.25 -17.94
N PRO A 601 -22.81 -76.06 -19.24
CA PRO A 601 -23.65 -76.66 -20.28
C PRO A 601 -23.72 -78.19 -20.16
N PRO A 602 -24.78 -78.82 -20.72
CA PRO A 602 -24.86 -80.27 -20.83
C PRO A 602 -23.59 -80.87 -21.46
N GLY A 603 -23.09 -81.96 -20.87
CA GLY A 603 -21.86 -82.63 -21.32
C GLY A 603 -20.59 -82.22 -20.58
N LEU A 604 -20.65 -81.23 -19.69
CA LEU A 604 -19.54 -80.83 -18.80
C LEU A 604 -19.90 -81.03 -17.33
N VAL A 605 -18.94 -81.51 -16.55
CA VAL A 605 -19.02 -81.63 -15.08
C VAL A 605 -17.77 -81.04 -14.44
N LEU A 606 -17.89 -80.68 -13.17
CA LEU A 606 -16.76 -80.30 -12.34
C LEU A 606 -15.90 -81.52 -12.04
N ALA A 607 -14.63 -81.47 -12.44
CA ALA A 607 -13.67 -82.55 -12.25
C ALA A 607 -12.91 -82.39 -10.92
N ASN A 608 -12.46 -83.49 -10.33
CA ASN A 608 -11.77 -83.47 -9.03
C ASN A 608 -10.58 -82.48 -9.03
N GLY A 609 -10.57 -81.58 -8.04
CA GLY A 609 -9.51 -80.60 -7.77
C GLY A 609 -8.44 -81.13 -6.82
N SER A 610 -7.65 -80.22 -6.25
CA SER A 610 -6.52 -80.54 -5.36
C SER A 610 -6.94 -81.05 -3.98
N ALA A 611 -8.22 -80.95 -3.61
CA ALA A 611 -8.80 -81.52 -2.39
C ALA A 611 -10.23 -82.05 -2.66
N PRO A 612 -10.47 -83.38 -2.68
CA PRO A 612 -11.82 -83.91 -2.82
C PRO A 612 -12.68 -83.53 -1.59
N PRO A 613 -13.95 -83.13 -1.76
CA PRO A 613 -14.78 -83.21 -2.98
C PRO A 613 -14.89 -81.88 -3.77
N SER A 614 -13.87 -81.01 -3.78
CA SER A 614 -13.91 -79.71 -4.48
C SER A 614 -13.16 -79.73 -5.81
N ALA A 615 -13.73 -79.09 -6.83
CA ALA A 615 -13.12 -78.81 -8.13
C ALA A 615 -12.33 -77.49 -8.17
N LEU A 616 -12.30 -76.72 -7.07
CA LEU A 616 -11.51 -75.48 -6.96
C LEU A 616 -10.01 -75.78 -7.10
N VAL A 617 -9.32 -74.93 -7.85
CA VAL A 617 -7.87 -74.97 -8.07
C VAL A 617 -7.23 -73.71 -7.54
N GLY A 618 -6.25 -73.88 -6.65
CA GLY A 618 -5.51 -72.76 -6.06
C GLY A 618 -6.35 -71.93 -5.08
N ALA A 619 -5.88 -70.70 -4.81
CA ALA A 619 -6.56 -69.78 -3.92
C ALA A 619 -7.66 -69.00 -4.65
N ASN A 620 -8.78 -68.77 -3.95
CA ASN A 620 -9.79 -67.80 -4.37
C ASN A 620 -9.37 -66.40 -3.90
N THR A 621 -9.12 -65.50 -4.86
CA THR A 621 -8.73 -64.12 -4.56
C THR A 621 -9.93 -63.18 -4.40
N CYS A 622 -11.15 -63.63 -4.70
CA CYS A 622 -12.38 -62.88 -4.48
C CYS A 622 -12.88 -62.91 -3.03
N GLY A 623 -12.20 -63.59 -2.12
CA GLY A 623 -12.77 -63.86 -0.78
C GLY A 623 -14.10 -64.60 -0.86
N GLY A 624 -14.85 -64.65 0.25
CA GLY A 624 -16.08 -65.42 0.31
C GLY A 624 -15.87 -66.93 0.08
N THR A 625 -16.96 -67.63 -0.20
CA THR A 625 -16.98 -69.10 -0.36
C THR A 625 -17.30 -69.46 -1.80
N VAL A 626 -16.37 -70.17 -2.45
CA VAL A 626 -16.62 -70.81 -3.75
C VAL A 626 -17.07 -72.26 -3.52
N THR A 627 -18.25 -72.61 -4.00
CA THR A 627 -18.77 -73.99 -3.99
C THR A 627 -18.69 -74.53 -5.42
N ALA A 628 -17.88 -75.57 -5.60
CA ALA A 628 -17.71 -76.26 -6.87
C ALA A 628 -17.52 -77.77 -6.60
N GLN A 629 -18.61 -78.45 -6.25
CA GLN A 629 -18.54 -79.88 -5.88
C GLN A 629 -18.28 -80.75 -7.12
N ALA A 630 -17.28 -81.63 -7.03
CA ALA A 630 -16.94 -82.54 -8.12
C ALA A 630 -18.11 -83.46 -8.49
N GLY A 631 -18.27 -83.75 -9.77
CA GLY A 631 -19.38 -84.54 -10.33
C GLY A 631 -20.68 -83.76 -10.54
N THR A 632 -20.75 -82.50 -10.10
CA THR A 632 -21.89 -81.60 -10.35
C THR A 632 -21.59 -80.64 -11.52
N ASN A 633 -22.55 -79.81 -11.91
CA ASN A 633 -22.41 -78.81 -12.97
C ASN A 633 -22.60 -77.36 -12.49
N ALA A 634 -22.73 -77.13 -11.18
CA ALA A 634 -23.02 -75.81 -10.62
C ALA A 634 -21.79 -75.24 -9.88
N ILE A 635 -21.46 -73.99 -10.18
CA ILE A 635 -20.37 -73.23 -9.56
C ILE A 635 -21.00 -72.01 -8.91
N THR A 636 -20.78 -71.79 -7.62
CA THR A 636 -21.30 -70.61 -6.93
C THR A 636 -20.20 -69.86 -6.20
N LEU A 637 -20.24 -68.54 -6.23
CA LEU A 637 -19.54 -67.65 -5.29
C LEU A 637 -20.59 -67.02 -4.37
N ALA A 638 -20.35 -67.02 -3.06
CA ALA A 638 -21.17 -66.31 -2.07
C ALA A 638 -20.30 -65.53 -1.10
N GLY A 639 -20.70 -64.30 -0.76
CA GLY A 639 -19.95 -63.45 0.18
C GLY A 639 -18.62 -62.95 -0.38
N GLY A 640 -18.45 -62.92 -1.71
CA GLY A 640 -17.23 -62.41 -2.35
C GLY A 640 -17.03 -60.91 -2.13
N ASN A 641 -15.82 -60.44 -2.37
CA ASN A 641 -15.44 -59.03 -2.35
C ASN A 641 -14.58 -58.68 -3.58
N ALA A 642 -14.71 -57.44 -4.03
CA ALA A 642 -13.82 -56.86 -5.01
C ALA A 642 -13.63 -55.38 -4.66
N ALA A 643 -12.42 -55.00 -4.26
CA ALA A 643 -12.11 -53.60 -4.01
C ALA A 643 -12.23 -52.79 -5.31
N ALA A 644 -12.52 -51.49 -5.19
CA ALA A 644 -12.53 -50.60 -6.34
C ALA A 644 -11.14 -50.57 -7.01
N GLY A 645 -11.08 -50.61 -8.34
CA GLY A 645 -9.83 -50.60 -9.10
C GLY A 645 -9.10 -51.95 -9.18
N THR A 646 -9.65 -53.02 -8.59
CA THR A 646 -9.03 -54.36 -8.57
C THR A 646 -9.81 -55.39 -9.38
N ASP A 647 -9.13 -56.47 -9.76
CA ASP A 647 -9.78 -57.70 -10.17
C ASP A 647 -9.68 -58.73 -9.05
N CYS A 648 -10.65 -59.63 -9.01
CA CYS A 648 -10.52 -60.86 -8.26
C CYS A 648 -10.82 -62.06 -9.16
N SER A 649 -10.26 -63.21 -8.84
CA SER A 649 -10.42 -64.42 -9.63
C SER A 649 -10.39 -65.71 -8.81
N PHE A 650 -10.99 -66.75 -9.37
CA PHE A 650 -10.85 -68.13 -8.93
C PHE A 650 -10.94 -69.08 -10.11
N THR A 651 -10.39 -70.28 -9.96
CA THR A 651 -10.30 -71.27 -11.04
C THR A 651 -10.87 -72.61 -10.60
N VAL A 652 -11.63 -73.27 -11.47
CA VAL A 652 -12.17 -74.61 -11.23
C VAL A 652 -11.73 -75.59 -12.33
N ARG A 653 -11.67 -76.87 -12.01
CA ARG A 653 -11.47 -77.95 -12.98
C ARG A 653 -12.80 -78.40 -13.57
N VAL A 654 -12.81 -78.55 -14.88
CA VAL A 654 -13.97 -79.01 -15.66
C VAL A 654 -13.55 -80.15 -16.57
N GLY A 655 -14.39 -81.17 -16.68
CA GLY A 655 -14.18 -82.33 -17.54
C GLY A 655 -15.47 -82.73 -18.24
N SER A 656 -15.38 -83.72 -19.13
CA SER A 656 -16.57 -84.27 -19.78
C SER A 656 -17.42 -85.07 -18.79
N ALA A 657 -18.74 -84.92 -18.87
CA ALA A 657 -19.68 -85.82 -18.20
C ALA A 657 -19.49 -87.26 -18.71
N PRO A 658 -19.53 -88.28 -17.83
CA PRO A 658 -19.50 -89.70 -18.23
C PRO A 658 -20.62 -90.10 -19.21
#